data_AF-A0A3R5QRL8-F1
#
_entry.id   AF-A0A3R5QRL8-F1
#
_cell.length_a   1.000
_cell.length_b   1.000
_cell.length_c   1.000
_cell.angle_alpha   90.00
_cell.angle_beta   90.00
_cell.angle_gamma   90.00
#
_symmetry.space_group_name_H-M   'P 1'
#
loop_
_entity.id
_entity.type
_entity.pdbx_description
1 polymer ?
#
loop_
_entity_poly.entity_id
_entity_poly.type
_entity_poly.pdbx_seq_one_letter_code
_entity_poly.pdbx_strand_id
1 'polypeptide(L)'
;MELSPISIYRETNFPLYYVDFLLKDKIAGKYRAYLENHQRVEVETKELTDILEKQVKEIDSDDLRKKVINLKRDLHNMRASAYRRLEAISENIKVELLEKIKNVVDKQEELRKEYSDLEEEFHELYTEEREKIRSTFLVDEALRNSIILTNDTIIGKLKKYLDKPISKHDRSLEKLDSVLVKFLTRAVMKTSPLANLTYSGIGCRGINKKGEKKLYARISNNIILRIFDEICKEPAIMEQLSYRVCKTLMQKDGKYYVTVLRNPTDNDTLHMSSQVVYVFKHNSVFEALFKKLTEQKEVSFKEMIEFLETLGLQQDKAKKVLTNLIGQSVLERIDYLDEQAESIIQEIIYYLKKYGYDEVFISELEEVEKLLEDFGDTIDYKKVMNIYTKIEALAAKVNIGELKRRNLLYIDGIDHKLEDNYGKLDASILDTLSYYQLIAMSLDPIVRMQFITGEYFKEKYDKEINPKDSREMSKVLRELSEVFSFGDDEKNMFLGDYNWEREFANKDVAMLNEFSKNLIYYIKDHTSDSEVVLNRQYIEENIKPVRELISKDVVSHSFFVQEGEEGKKLVINHLYKGYGIYFSRFLKYLDSLDDKYKKYIDKYFNSIGVTDIRNTFGFNANVRAELSKRYFNLPFGYGKQSENALGWEDLGFRYNEYTKKVELFHKGTGETIKTQFLGTLISLATPSLMNIFDMLSSHSTIYFDLGELVLRTIVKDDSYDKDKVIKVPRISMGDSGEVVVSRAKWVLSSEYLLNNCNINNKFELWSKIIQSFNKEGIPIKFYVRAYTMDIDDINIGKSDRKPQFINLDSPHLFELFTQTLQKNKHIIIEEELPISEAKDKYVKEYIYELTSEGGVVNESSKMLCI
;
A
#
# COMPACT_ATOMS: atom_id res chain seq x y z
N MET A 1 -17.44 -16.90 15.00
CA MET A 1 -16.72 -15.66 14.63
C MET A 1 -16.73 -14.71 15.81
N GLU A 2 -15.69 -13.91 15.97
CA GLU A 2 -15.54 -12.95 17.06
C GLU A 2 -14.74 -11.75 16.59
N LEU A 3 -15.25 -10.57 16.91
CA LEU A 3 -14.59 -9.31 16.69
C LEU A 3 -13.55 -9.10 17.78
N SER A 4 -12.36 -8.60 17.42
CA SER A 4 -11.34 -8.21 18.39
C SER A 4 -11.93 -7.24 19.44
N PRO A 5 -11.64 -7.42 20.74
CA PRO A 5 -12.05 -6.50 21.80
C PRO A 5 -11.47 -5.08 21.69
N ILE A 6 -10.41 -4.92 20.89
CA ILE A 6 -9.77 -3.64 20.59
C ILE A 6 -9.77 -3.39 19.07
N SER A 7 -9.75 -2.11 18.71
CA SER A 7 -9.67 -1.61 17.34
C SER A 7 -8.58 -0.53 17.30
N ILE A 8 -8.13 -0.16 16.10
CA ILE A 8 -7.28 1.01 15.90
C ILE A 8 -8.09 2.05 15.14
N TYR A 9 -8.01 3.31 15.52
CA TYR A 9 -8.46 4.41 14.68
C TYR A 9 -7.27 5.24 14.23
N ARG A 10 -7.39 5.85 13.05
CA ARG A 10 -6.42 6.77 12.49
C ARG A 10 -7.13 8.05 12.11
N GLU A 11 -6.61 9.17 12.57
CA GLU A 11 -7.20 10.48 12.34
C GLU A 11 -6.16 11.43 11.74
N THR A 12 -6.55 12.19 10.73
CA THR A 12 -5.69 13.27 10.22
C THR A 12 -5.50 14.36 11.28
N ASN A 13 -4.29 14.90 11.39
CA ASN A 13 -4.01 15.92 12.40
C ASN A 13 -4.41 17.33 11.95
N PHE A 14 -4.34 17.58 10.64
CA PHE A 14 -4.63 18.87 10.06
C PHE A 14 -6.08 18.92 9.60
N PRO A 15 -6.80 20.02 9.90
CA PRO A 15 -8.24 20.07 9.73
C PRO A 15 -8.65 20.23 8.27
N LEU A 16 -9.83 19.70 7.91
CA LEU A 16 -10.37 19.75 6.54
C LEU A 16 -10.47 21.17 5.98
N TYR A 17 -10.70 22.17 6.83
CA TYR A 17 -10.79 23.57 6.37
C TYR A 17 -9.49 24.10 5.74
N TYR A 18 -8.34 23.46 5.95
CA TYR A 18 -7.09 23.81 5.26
C TYR A 18 -7.14 23.55 3.76
N VAL A 19 -8.04 22.68 3.29
CA VAL A 19 -8.25 22.42 1.86
C VAL A 19 -9.66 22.78 1.39
N ASP A 20 -10.52 23.36 2.22
CA ASP A 20 -11.90 23.71 1.86
C ASP A 20 -11.99 24.56 0.58
N PHE A 21 -11.03 25.45 0.37
CA PHE A 21 -10.96 26.25 -0.87
C PHE A 21 -10.72 25.42 -2.14
N LEU A 22 -10.11 24.23 -2.02
CA LEU A 22 -9.89 23.25 -3.09
C LEU A 22 -11.08 22.28 -3.24
N LEU A 23 -11.95 22.15 -2.23
CA LEU A 23 -13.09 21.21 -2.22
C LEU A 23 -14.39 21.83 -2.75
N LYS A 24 -14.48 23.15 -2.83
CA LYS A 24 -15.69 23.87 -3.27
C LYS A 24 -15.97 23.68 -4.75
N ASP A 25 -17.26 23.56 -5.07
CA ASP A 25 -17.75 23.63 -6.44
C ASP A 25 -17.85 25.12 -6.81
N LYS A 26 -17.22 25.54 -7.90
CA LYS A 26 -17.10 26.97 -8.27
C LYS A 26 -17.44 27.22 -9.73
N ILE A 27 -16.76 26.54 -10.65
CA ILE A 27 -16.73 26.87 -12.07
C ILE A 27 -17.23 25.74 -12.98
N ALA A 28 -17.05 24.46 -12.61
CA ALA A 28 -17.45 23.32 -13.42
C ALA A 28 -18.98 23.27 -13.63
N GLY A 29 -19.75 23.61 -12.60
CA GLY A 29 -21.22 23.72 -12.69
C GLY A 29 -21.68 24.81 -13.66
N LYS A 30 -21.02 25.97 -13.64
CA LYS A 30 -21.30 27.06 -14.58
C LYS A 30 -20.94 26.66 -16.01
N TYR A 31 -19.78 26.01 -16.20
CA TYR A 31 -19.38 25.52 -17.52
C TYR A 31 -20.32 24.44 -18.07
N ARG A 32 -20.88 23.58 -17.20
CA ARG A 32 -21.95 22.63 -17.60
C ARG A 32 -23.19 23.35 -18.10
N ALA A 33 -23.65 24.38 -17.38
CA ALA A 33 -24.78 25.20 -17.81
C ALA A 33 -24.48 25.89 -19.17
N TYR A 34 -23.26 26.41 -19.34
CA TYR A 34 -22.78 26.93 -20.62
C TYR A 34 -22.85 25.88 -21.73
N LEU A 35 -22.41 24.64 -21.49
CA LEU A 35 -22.47 23.56 -22.50
C LEU A 35 -23.90 23.22 -22.90
N GLU A 36 -24.83 23.14 -21.93
CA GLU A 36 -26.25 22.89 -22.21
C GLU A 36 -26.86 24.02 -23.05
N ASN A 37 -26.54 25.27 -22.73
CA ASN A 37 -26.98 26.44 -23.49
C ASN A 37 -26.35 26.47 -24.89
N HIS A 38 -25.05 26.17 -25.01
CA HIS A 38 -24.35 26.07 -26.28
C HIS A 38 -25.00 25.03 -27.20
N GLN A 39 -25.30 23.83 -26.68
CA GLN A 39 -25.98 22.79 -27.45
C GLN A 39 -27.37 23.24 -27.94
N ARG A 40 -28.15 23.93 -27.10
CA ARG A 40 -29.46 24.49 -27.50
C ARG A 40 -29.31 25.51 -28.63
N VAL A 41 -28.37 26.44 -28.50
CA VAL A 41 -28.11 27.48 -29.52
C VAL A 41 -27.56 26.86 -30.81
N GLU A 42 -26.76 25.79 -30.72
CA GLU A 42 -26.27 25.06 -31.90
C GLU A 42 -27.41 24.41 -32.69
N VAL A 43 -28.39 23.80 -32.00
CA VAL A 43 -29.59 23.26 -32.63
C VAL A 43 -30.42 24.38 -33.30
N GLU A 44 -30.69 25.48 -32.59
CA GLU A 44 -31.40 26.64 -33.16
C GLU A 44 -30.65 27.25 -34.36
N THR A 45 -29.33 27.35 -34.26
CA THR A 45 -28.46 27.85 -35.35
C THR A 45 -28.56 26.95 -36.56
N LYS A 46 -28.53 25.62 -36.36
CA LYS A 46 -28.63 24.64 -37.46
C LYS A 46 -29.97 24.77 -38.19
N GLU A 47 -31.07 24.77 -37.45
CA GLU A 47 -32.42 24.97 -38.01
C GLU A 47 -32.51 26.28 -38.81
N LEU A 48 -31.93 27.36 -38.28
CA LEU A 48 -31.90 28.65 -38.96
C LEU A 48 -31.04 28.61 -40.23
N THR A 49 -29.87 27.96 -40.19
CA THR A 49 -29.01 27.82 -41.37
C THR A 49 -29.65 26.96 -42.47
N ASP A 50 -30.46 25.97 -42.12
CA ASP A 50 -31.24 25.15 -43.07
C ASP A 50 -32.36 25.97 -43.73
N ILE A 51 -33.01 26.88 -42.98
CA ILE A 51 -33.98 27.83 -43.53
C ILE A 51 -33.29 28.80 -44.49
N LEU A 52 -32.15 29.36 -44.10
CA LEU A 52 -31.36 30.26 -44.94
C LEU A 52 -30.87 29.56 -46.21
N GLU A 53 -30.47 28.30 -46.14
CA GLU A 53 -30.04 27.52 -47.30
C GLU A 53 -31.16 27.35 -48.34
N LYS A 54 -32.41 27.14 -47.90
CA LYS A 54 -33.56 27.10 -48.79
C LYS A 54 -33.80 28.46 -49.45
N GLN A 55 -33.71 29.55 -48.69
CA GLN A 55 -33.90 30.90 -49.22
C GLN A 55 -32.78 31.33 -50.18
N VAL A 56 -31.54 30.91 -49.95
CA VAL A 56 -30.41 31.20 -50.87
C VAL A 56 -30.69 30.72 -52.30
N LYS A 57 -31.45 29.63 -52.47
CA LYS A 57 -31.84 29.07 -53.77
C LYS A 57 -32.92 29.90 -54.50
N GLU A 58 -33.65 30.74 -53.76
CA GLU A 58 -34.75 31.56 -54.28
C GLU A 58 -34.34 33.02 -54.55
N ILE A 59 -33.09 33.40 -54.24
CA ILE A 59 -32.58 34.76 -54.45
C ILE A 59 -32.01 34.90 -55.87
N ASP A 60 -32.55 35.82 -56.67
CA ASP A 60 -32.11 36.09 -58.04
C ASP A 60 -30.83 36.95 -58.13
N SER A 61 -30.57 37.82 -57.14
CA SER A 61 -29.39 38.70 -57.11
C SER A 61 -28.13 37.99 -56.62
N ASP A 62 -27.11 37.91 -57.48
CA ASP A 62 -25.82 37.29 -57.15
C ASP A 62 -25.09 37.97 -55.98
N ASP A 63 -25.21 39.30 -55.83
CA ASP A 63 -24.61 40.05 -54.72
C ASP A 63 -25.29 39.72 -53.39
N LEU A 64 -26.62 39.73 -53.37
CA LEU A 64 -27.41 39.40 -52.18
C LEU A 64 -27.22 37.93 -51.79
N ARG A 65 -27.19 37.02 -52.76
CA ARG A 65 -26.94 35.59 -52.56
C ARG A 65 -25.60 35.37 -51.86
N LYS A 66 -24.53 36.03 -52.30
CA LYS A 66 -23.20 35.96 -51.65
C LYS A 66 -23.22 36.48 -50.22
N LYS A 67 -23.91 37.59 -49.94
CA LYS A 67 -24.02 38.15 -48.59
C LYS A 67 -24.77 37.22 -47.63
N VAL A 68 -25.88 36.61 -48.07
CA VAL A 68 -26.64 35.62 -47.27
C VAL A 68 -25.82 34.35 -47.05
N ILE A 69 -25.08 33.85 -48.05
CA ILE A 69 -24.17 32.70 -47.89
C ILE A 69 -23.10 32.99 -46.83
N ASN A 70 -22.52 34.19 -46.85
CA ASN A 70 -21.51 34.59 -45.87
C ASN A 70 -22.10 34.75 -44.47
N LEU A 71 -23.31 35.31 -44.33
CA LEU A 71 -24.02 35.34 -43.05
C LEU A 71 -24.30 33.92 -42.54
N LYS A 72 -24.84 33.03 -43.39
CA LYS A 72 -25.10 31.63 -43.05
C LYS A 72 -23.82 30.93 -42.58
N ARG A 73 -22.70 31.14 -43.29
CA ARG A 73 -21.39 30.60 -42.91
C ARG A 73 -20.92 31.14 -41.57
N ASP A 74 -21.13 32.43 -41.31
CA ASP A 74 -20.72 33.05 -40.06
C ASP A 74 -21.61 32.61 -38.89
N LEU A 75 -22.92 32.44 -39.09
CA LEU A 75 -23.85 31.84 -38.13
C LEU A 75 -23.47 30.39 -37.82
N HIS A 76 -23.25 29.58 -38.85
CA HIS A 76 -22.83 28.17 -38.71
C HIS A 76 -21.50 28.02 -37.95
N ASN A 77 -20.57 28.96 -38.13
CA ASN A 77 -19.27 28.95 -37.45
C ASN A 77 -19.24 29.84 -36.20
N MET A 78 -20.39 30.33 -35.73
CA MET A 78 -20.56 31.21 -34.56
C MET A 78 -19.59 32.40 -34.52
N ARG A 79 -19.32 33.03 -35.67
CA ARG A 79 -18.34 34.11 -35.80
C ARG A 79 -18.94 35.44 -35.34
N ALA A 80 -18.14 36.25 -34.64
CA ALA A 80 -18.53 37.61 -34.23
C ALA A 80 -18.91 38.53 -35.41
N SER A 81 -18.41 38.23 -36.63
CA SER A 81 -18.78 38.97 -37.84
C SER A 81 -20.23 38.78 -38.29
N ALA A 82 -20.97 37.82 -37.73
CA ALA A 82 -22.38 37.57 -38.06
C ALA A 82 -23.25 38.82 -37.84
N TYR A 83 -23.02 39.57 -36.74
CA TYR A 83 -23.77 40.79 -36.42
C TYR A 83 -23.60 41.85 -37.53
N ARG A 84 -22.35 42.17 -37.90
CA ARG A 84 -22.05 43.13 -38.97
C ARG A 84 -22.61 42.67 -40.32
N ARG A 85 -22.59 41.36 -40.61
CA ARG A 85 -23.14 40.82 -41.87
C ARG A 85 -24.66 40.83 -41.91
N LEU A 86 -25.32 40.69 -40.76
CA LEU A 86 -26.77 40.78 -40.64
C LEU A 86 -27.25 42.21 -40.92
N GLU A 87 -26.60 43.22 -40.34
CA GLU A 87 -26.92 44.63 -40.60
C GLU A 87 -26.91 44.96 -42.09
N ALA A 88 -25.89 44.47 -42.80
CA ALA A 88 -25.66 44.73 -44.23
C ALA A 88 -26.72 44.14 -45.17
N ILE A 89 -27.62 43.28 -44.69
CA ILE A 89 -28.71 42.68 -45.48
C ILE A 89 -30.08 42.74 -44.78
N SER A 90 -30.17 43.48 -43.67
CA SER A 90 -31.37 43.53 -42.83
C SER A 90 -32.62 44.02 -43.56
N GLU A 91 -32.46 44.91 -44.55
CA GLU A 91 -33.53 45.41 -45.42
C GLU A 91 -34.01 44.39 -46.48
N ASN A 92 -33.24 43.32 -46.70
CA ASN A 92 -33.49 42.33 -47.76
C ASN A 92 -34.02 40.98 -47.22
N ILE A 93 -34.29 40.87 -45.92
CA ILE A 93 -34.79 39.66 -45.27
C ILE A 93 -36.20 39.92 -44.71
N LYS A 94 -37.08 38.92 -44.77
CA LYS A 94 -38.42 38.98 -44.14
C LYS A 94 -38.31 39.28 -42.65
N VAL A 95 -39.14 40.18 -42.13
CA VAL A 95 -39.10 40.65 -40.72
C VAL A 95 -39.10 39.50 -39.71
N GLU A 96 -39.98 38.50 -39.88
CA GLU A 96 -40.06 37.34 -38.99
C GLU A 96 -38.77 36.49 -38.97
N LEU A 97 -38.05 36.41 -40.09
CA LEU A 97 -36.78 35.71 -40.17
C LEU A 97 -35.64 36.57 -39.63
N LEU A 98 -35.68 37.88 -39.88
CA LEU A 98 -34.73 38.84 -39.31
C LEU A 98 -34.73 38.78 -37.78
N GLU A 99 -35.90 38.73 -37.14
CA GLU A 99 -36.03 38.58 -35.69
C GLU A 99 -35.42 37.27 -35.18
N LYS A 100 -35.67 36.15 -35.88
CA LYS A 100 -35.06 34.85 -35.55
C LYS A 100 -33.54 34.88 -35.68
N ILE A 101 -33.00 35.50 -36.73
CA ILE A 101 -31.55 35.63 -36.91
C ILE A 101 -30.95 36.52 -35.82
N LYS A 102 -31.56 37.65 -35.49
CA LYS A 102 -31.10 38.54 -34.40
C LYS A 102 -31.03 37.78 -33.08
N ASN A 103 -32.10 37.10 -32.70
CA ASN A 103 -32.15 36.30 -31.48
C ASN A 103 -31.01 35.25 -31.41
N VAL A 104 -30.73 34.54 -32.51
CA VAL A 104 -29.61 33.58 -32.55
C VAL A 104 -28.25 34.29 -32.46
N VAL A 105 -28.06 35.42 -33.14
CA VAL A 105 -26.81 36.20 -33.06
C VAL A 105 -26.56 36.72 -31.65
N ASP A 106 -27.58 37.25 -30.99
CA ASP A 106 -27.51 37.77 -29.62
C ASP A 106 -27.15 36.63 -28.65
N LYS A 107 -27.82 35.48 -28.74
CA LYS A 107 -27.47 34.27 -27.96
C LYS A 107 -26.04 33.79 -28.22
N GLN A 108 -25.56 33.83 -29.46
CA GLN A 108 -24.17 33.47 -29.79
C GLN A 108 -23.16 34.48 -29.21
N GLU A 109 -23.52 35.77 -29.10
CA GLU A 109 -22.69 36.77 -28.44
C GLU A 109 -22.66 36.59 -26.93
N GLU A 110 -23.81 36.32 -26.31
CA GLU A 110 -23.91 35.95 -24.90
C GLU A 110 -23.04 34.73 -24.57
N LEU A 111 -23.10 33.66 -25.37
CA LEU A 111 -22.26 32.48 -25.19
C LEU A 111 -20.76 32.79 -25.30
N ARG A 112 -20.35 33.63 -26.27
CA ARG A 112 -18.94 34.03 -26.39
C ARG A 112 -18.47 34.81 -25.16
N LYS A 113 -19.32 35.68 -24.63
CA LYS A 113 -19.04 36.43 -23.41
C LYS A 113 -18.97 35.50 -22.20
N GLU A 114 -19.95 34.63 -22.02
CA GLU A 114 -19.98 33.65 -20.93
C GLU A 114 -18.73 32.75 -20.94
N TYR A 115 -18.28 32.29 -22.10
CA TYR A 115 -17.04 31.52 -22.22
C TYR A 115 -15.79 32.33 -21.81
N SER A 116 -15.72 33.60 -22.20
CA SER A 116 -14.63 34.50 -21.80
C SER A 116 -14.65 34.80 -20.30
N ASP A 117 -15.83 35.03 -19.73
CA ASP A 117 -16.02 35.27 -18.30
C ASP A 117 -15.60 34.03 -17.48
N LEU A 118 -15.88 32.81 -17.98
CA LEU A 118 -15.40 31.56 -17.38
C LEU A 118 -13.88 31.41 -17.47
N GLU A 119 -13.25 31.81 -18.57
CA GLU A 119 -11.79 31.79 -18.70
C GLU A 119 -11.12 32.74 -17.69
N GLU A 120 -11.67 33.95 -17.53
CA GLU A 120 -11.22 34.92 -16.54
C GLU A 120 -11.40 34.38 -15.11
N GLU A 121 -12.58 33.84 -14.79
CA GLU A 121 -12.88 33.24 -13.48
C GLU A 121 -11.93 32.08 -13.15
N PHE A 122 -11.58 31.24 -14.13
CA PHE A 122 -10.60 30.16 -13.94
C PHE A 122 -9.22 30.70 -13.53
N HIS A 123 -8.77 31.80 -14.16
CA HIS A 123 -7.49 32.45 -13.87
C HIS A 123 -7.49 33.20 -12.54
N GLU A 124 -8.58 33.87 -12.20
CA GLU A 124 -8.77 34.49 -10.89
C GLU A 124 -8.74 33.44 -9.79
N LEU A 125 -9.45 32.32 -9.97
CA LEU A 125 -9.48 31.22 -9.03
C LEU A 125 -8.08 30.61 -8.83
N TYR A 126 -7.32 30.40 -9.90
CA TYR A 126 -5.93 29.98 -9.79
C TYR A 126 -5.12 30.94 -8.90
N THR A 127 -5.27 32.25 -9.08
CA THR A 127 -4.55 33.23 -8.26
C THR A 127 -5.01 33.23 -6.80
N GLU A 128 -6.31 33.11 -6.56
CA GLU A 128 -6.91 33.01 -5.22
C GLU A 128 -6.37 31.80 -4.46
N GLU A 129 -6.38 30.62 -5.09
CA GLU A 129 -5.90 29.38 -4.51
C GLU A 129 -4.42 29.46 -4.13
N ARG A 130 -3.57 30.13 -4.95
CA ARG A 130 -2.14 30.33 -4.62
C ARG A 130 -1.95 31.13 -3.34
N GLU A 131 -2.68 32.23 -3.16
CA GLU A 131 -2.61 32.98 -1.90
C GLU A 131 -3.12 32.17 -0.71
N LYS A 132 -4.15 31.33 -0.90
CA LYS A 132 -4.64 30.43 0.15
C LYS A 132 -3.63 29.35 0.53
N ILE A 133 -2.97 28.72 -0.44
CA ILE A 133 -1.88 27.78 -0.22
C ILE A 133 -0.77 28.47 0.58
N ARG A 134 -0.27 29.60 0.10
CA ARG A 134 0.82 30.36 0.75
C ARG A 134 0.44 30.78 2.17
N SER A 135 -0.74 31.35 2.37
CA SER A 135 -1.19 31.79 3.70
C SER A 135 -1.35 30.64 4.70
N THR A 136 -1.80 29.47 4.26
CA THR A 136 -1.91 28.28 5.11
C THR A 136 -0.55 27.87 5.68
N PHE A 137 0.50 27.81 4.85
CA PHE A 137 1.87 27.49 5.30
C PHE A 137 2.58 28.62 6.07
N LEU A 138 2.12 29.87 5.90
CA LEU A 138 2.61 30.99 6.71
C LEU A 138 2.09 30.90 8.15
N VAL A 139 0.81 30.56 8.32
CA VAL A 139 0.11 30.57 9.60
C VAL A 139 0.43 29.31 10.43
N ASP A 140 0.48 28.13 9.81
CA ASP A 140 0.69 26.88 10.54
C ASP A 140 2.15 26.42 10.49
N GLU A 141 2.88 26.65 11.58
CA GLU A 141 4.27 26.22 11.74
C GLU A 141 4.42 24.69 11.79
N ALA A 142 3.49 23.98 12.42
CA ALA A 142 3.57 22.53 12.53
C ALA A 142 3.44 21.88 11.14
N LEU A 143 2.50 22.34 10.32
CA LEU A 143 2.34 21.91 8.93
C LEU A 143 3.61 22.22 8.12
N ARG A 144 4.15 23.44 8.23
CA ARG A 144 5.36 23.88 7.53
C ARG A 144 6.57 23.01 7.87
N ASN A 145 6.80 22.73 9.15
CA ASN A 145 7.95 21.93 9.59
C ASN A 145 7.83 20.46 9.14
N SER A 146 6.61 19.94 9.05
CA SER A 146 6.34 18.55 8.65
C SER A 146 6.78 18.23 7.21
N ILE A 147 6.95 19.24 6.36
CA ILE A 147 7.43 19.07 4.98
C ILE A 147 8.81 18.38 4.93
N ILE A 148 9.66 18.56 5.95
CA ILE A 148 11.00 17.97 6.01
C ILE A 148 10.98 16.45 5.89
N LEU A 149 9.89 15.81 6.32
CA LEU A 149 9.71 14.36 6.27
C LEU A 149 9.51 13.84 4.84
N THR A 150 9.15 14.72 3.90
CA THR A 150 8.89 14.34 2.51
C THR A 150 10.07 14.68 1.60
N ASN A 151 10.69 15.83 1.80
CA ASN A 151 11.85 16.29 1.03
C ASN A 151 12.58 17.38 1.81
N ASP A 152 13.79 17.11 2.31
CA ASP A 152 14.58 18.09 3.07
C ASP A 152 15.11 19.23 2.18
N THR A 153 15.40 18.94 0.90
CA THR A 153 15.91 19.95 -0.05
C THR A 153 14.92 21.07 -0.36
N ILE A 154 13.63 20.88 -0.04
CA ILE A 154 12.58 21.86 -0.32
C ILE A 154 12.56 23.01 0.69
N ILE A 155 13.08 22.83 1.91
CA ILE A 155 12.93 23.78 3.01
C ILE A 155 13.49 25.16 2.65
N GLY A 156 14.67 25.20 2.03
CA GLY A 156 15.29 26.46 1.59
C GLY A 156 14.47 27.18 0.50
N LYS A 157 13.80 26.43 -0.38
CA LYS A 157 12.91 26.99 -1.42
C LYS A 157 11.58 27.44 -0.83
N LEU A 158 11.03 26.68 0.11
CA LEU A 158 9.80 27.00 0.84
C LEU A 158 9.96 28.33 1.59
N LYS A 159 11.09 28.56 2.24
CA LYS A 159 11.36 29.87 2.87
C LYS A 159 11.23 31.02 1.88
N LYS A 160 11.88 30.92 0.71
CA LYS A 160 11.80 31.95 -0.35
C LYS A 160 10.38 32.14 -0.90
N TYR A 161 9.61 31.05 -0.98
CA TYR A 161 8.22 31.06 -1.42
C TYR A 161 7.33 31.86 -0.45
N LEU A 162 7.52 31.65 0.86
CA LEU A 162 6.74 32.31 1.91
C LEU A 162 7.13 33.79 2.08
N ASP A 163 8.43 34.12 1.97
CA ASP A 163 8.97 35.48 2.17
C ASP A 163 8.54 36.49 1.08
N LYS A 164 8.08 36.03 -0.09
CA LYS A 164 7.66 36.87 -1.21
C LYS A 164 6.15 36.79 -1.45
N PRO A 165 5.46 37.89 -1.81
CA PRO A 165 4.10 37.81 -2.32
C PRO A 165 4.05 37.05 -3.65
N ILE A 166 2.93 36.41 -3.99
CA ILE A 166 2.85 35.52 -5.17
C ILE A 166 3.16 36.26 -6.48
N SER A 167 2.84 37.55 -6.55
CA SER A 167 3.12 38.40 -7.72
C SER A 167 4.61 38.61 -8.01
N LYS A 168 5.48 38.29 -7.05
CA LYS A 168 6.95 38.35 -7.18
C LYS A 168 7.61 36.97 -7.25
N HIS A 169 6.82 35.90 -7.36
CA HIS A 169 7.35 34.56 -7.54
C HIS A 169 7.92 34.40 -8.95
N ASP A 170 9.02 33.67 -9.06
CA ASP A 170 9.55 33.23 -10.36
C ASP A 170 9.00 31.84 -10.69
N ARG A 171 9.28 31.35 -11.91
CA ARG A 171 8.87 30.01 -12.37
C ARG A 171 9.37 28.88 -11.46
N SER A 172 10.44 29.08 -10.70
CA SER A 172 10.98 28.06 -9.80
C SER A 172 10.12 27.95 -8.53
N LEU A 173 9.67 29.09 -8.01
CA LEU A 173 8.75 29.16 -6.87
C LEU A 173 7.33 28.70 -7.24
N GLU A 174 6.84 29.05 -8.43
CA GLU A 174 5.54 28.58 -8.95
C GLU A 174 5.45 27.05 -8.97
N LYS A 175 6.54 26.36 -9.35
CA LYS A 175 6.55 24.88 -9.37
C LYS A 175 6.32 24.25 -8.00
N LEU A 176 6.53 24.98 -6.91
CA LEU A 176 6.25 24.47 -5.56
C LEU A 176 4.75 24.33 -5.28
N ASP A 177 3.88 25.06 -5.98
CA ASP A 177 2.43 25.01 -5.76
C ASP A 177 1.92 23.56 -5.83
N SER A 178 2.33 22.81 -6.87
CA SER A 178 1.99 21.40 -7.01
C SER A 178 2.48 20.51 -5.86
N VAL A 179 3.68 20.78 -5.33
CA VAL A 179 4.25 20.01 -4.22
C VAL A 179 3.51 20.31 -2.92
N LEU A 180 3.20 21.59 -2.68
CA LEU A 180 2.49 22.06 -1.50
C LEU A 180 1.05 21.57 -1.48
N VAL A 181 0.34 21.61 -2.61
CA VAL A 181 -1.04 21.08 -2.72
C VAL A 181 -1.07 19.57 -2.52
N LYS A 182 -0.12 18.83 -3.11
CA LYS A 182 0.00 17.38 -2.89
C LYS A 182 0.29 17.05 -1.42
N PHE A 183 1.13 17.84 -0.76
CA PHE A 183 1.41 17.69 0.66
C PHE A 183 0.18 18.01 1.52
N LEU A 184 -0.50 19.12 1.23
CA LEU A 184 -1.66 19.61 1.98
C LEU A 184 -2.84 18.62 1.90
N THR A 185 -3.18 18.16 0.70
CA THR A 185 -4.21 17.13 0.51
C THR A 185 -3.85 15.82 1.22
N ARG A 186 -2.57 15.42 1.23
CA ARG A 186 -2.13 14.27 2.03
C ARG A 186 -2.31 14.52 3.54
N ALA A 187 -1.88 15.67 4.04
CA ALA A 187 -1.89 15.99 5.47
C ALA A 187 -3.31 16.04 6.06
N VAL A 188 -4.30 16.35 5.22
CA VAL A 188 -5.67 16.61 5.64
C VAL A 188 -6.63 15.47 5.30
N MET A 189 -6.42 14.78 4.16
CA MET A 189 -7.37 13.79 3.65
C MET A 189 -6.87 12.33 3.72
N LYS A 190 -5.57 12.08 3.94
CA LYS A 190 -5.04 10.71 3.99
C LYS A 190 -4.82 10.24 5.42
N THR A 191 -5.49 9.15 5.78
CA THR A 191 -5.42 8.50 7.10
C THR A 191 -4.25 7.52 7.25
N SER A 192 -3.34 7.43 6.26
CA SER A 192 -2.17 6.55 6.36
C SER A 192 -1.13 7.12 7.34
N PRO A 193 -0.67 6.35 8.35
CA PRO A 193 0.24 6.84 9.39
C PRO A 193 1.50 7.49 8.80
N LEU A 194 1.78 8.73 9.22
CA LEU A 194 3.02 9.43 8.92
C LEU A 194 3.23 10.57 9.93
N ALA A 195 4.05 10.32 10.95
CA ALA A 195 4.43 11.31 11.95
C ALA A 195 3.23 12.09 12.49
N ASN A 196 3.30 13.42 12.51
CA ASN A 196 2.23 14.31 12.95
C ASN A 196 1.19 14.64 11.86
N LEU A 197 1.23 14.01 10.67
CA LEU A 197 0.15 14.16 9.69
C LEU A 197 -1.07 13.33 10.05
N THR A 198 -0.84 12.18 10.70
CA THR A 198 -1.89 11.23 11.09
C THR A 198 -1.54 10.60 12.42
N TYR A 199 -2.46 10.66 13.36
CA TYR A 199 -2.32 10.00 14.67
C TYR A 199 -3.10 8.69 14.69
N SER A 200 -2.50 7.66 15.28
CA SER A 200 -3.16 6.38 15.55
C SER A 200 -3.54 6.29 17.02
N GLY A 201 -4.78 5.93 17.32
CA GLY A 201 -5.28 5.69 18.67
C GLY A 201 -6.01 4.36 18.78
N ILE A 202 -6.42 4.00 19.99
CA ILE A 202 -6.97 2.69 20.30
C ILE A 202 -8.46 2.81 20.63
N GLY A 203 -9.26 1.99 19.97
CA GLY A 203 -10.68 1.87 20.27
C GLY A 203 -10.96 0.66 21.17
N CYS A 204 -11.78 0.87 22.21
CA CYS A 204 -12.11 -0.15 23.20
C CYS A 204 -13.61 -0.12 23.51
N ARG A 205 -14.27 -1.29 23.42
CA ARG A 205 -15.72 -1.40 23.62
C ARG A 205 -16.13 -0.97 25.04
N GLY A 206 -17.02 0.00 25.13
CA GLY A 206 -17.53 0.57 26.38
C GLY A 206 -16.56 1.48 27.12
N ILE A 207 -15.40 1.84 26.55
CA ILE A 207 -14.37 2.64 27.22
C ILE A 207 -14.14 3.93 26.45
N ASN A 208 -14.29 5.06 27.14
CA ASN A 208 -13.93 6.37 26.63
C ASN A 208 -13.00 7.07 27.63
N LYS A 209 -11.77 7.38 27.23
CA LYS A 209 -10.76 8.07 28.05
C LYS A 209 -10.13 9.19 27.22
N LYS A 210 -10.02 10.38 27.81
CA LYS A 210 -9.25 11.47 27.18
C LYS A 210 -7.77 11.10 27.14
N GLY A 211 -7.06 11.57 26.12
CA GLY A 211 -5.62 11.43 26.02
C GLY A 211 -5.00 12.57 25.23
N GLU A 212 -3.68 12.52 25.13
CA GLU A 212 -2.86 13.52 24.46
C GLU A 212 -2.21 12.92 23.21
N LYS A 213 -1.98 13.77 22.20
CA LYS A 213 -1.27 13.41 20.98
C LYS A 213 0.23 13.55 21.21
N LYS A 214 1.00 12.49 20.96
CA LYS A 214 2.46 12.43 21.15
C LYS A 214 3.19 11.89 19.93
N LEU A 215 4.44 12.31 19.75
CA LEU A 215 5.31 11.82 18.69
C LEU A 215 6.42 10.95 19.27
N TYR A 216 6.62 9.77 18.67
CA TYR A 216 7.69 8.84 19.03
C TYR A 216 8.66 8.69 17.87
N ALA A 217 9.80 9.36 17.95
CA ALA A 217 10.84 9.34 16.94
C ALA A 217 11.85 8.20 17.20
N ARG A 218 12.24 7.48 16.16
CA ARG A 218 13.25 6.42 16.20
C ARG A 218 14.13 6.49 14.97
N ILE A 219 15.41 6.19 15.11
CA ILE A 219 16.27 6.02 13.94
C ILE A 219 15.97 4.71 13.21
N SER A 220 16.23 4.68 11.91
CA SER A 220 16.11 3.50 11.08
C SER A 220 16.95 2.33 11.62
N ASN A 221 16.29 1.23 11.99
CA ASN A 221 16.94 0.04 12.52
C ASN A 221 17.91 -0.54 11.48
N ASN A 222 17.58 -0.48 10.19
CA ASN A 222 18.47 -0.90 9.11
C ASN A 222 19.87 -0.26 9.22
N ILE A 223 19.93 1.03 9.52
CA ILE A 223 21.20 1.76 9.53
C ILE A 223 22.04 1.35 10.73
N ILE A 224 21.42 1.22 11.91
CA ILE A 224 22.12 0.78 13.13
C ILE A 224 22.61 -0.68 12.97
N LEU A 225 21.79 -1.56 12.41
CA LEU A 225 22.19 -2.94 12.10
C LEU A 225 23.36 -2.99 11.12
N ARG A 226 23.35 -2.16 10.07
CA ARG A 226 24.47 -2.05 9.11
C ARG A 226 25.73 -1.51 9.75
N ILE A 227 25.63 -0.48 10.60
CA ILE A 227 26.77 0.05 11.35
C ILE A 227 27.39 -1.06 12.20
N PHE A 228 26.56 -1.80 12.94
CA PHE A 228 27.04 -2.91 13.77
C PHE A 228 27.72 -4.01 12.95
N ASP A 229 27.15 -4.36 11.80
CA ASP A 229 27.74 -5.35 10.89
C ASP A 229 29.09 -4.91 10.34
N GLU A 230 29.28 -3.63 9.98
CA GLU A 230 30.57 -3.12 9.51
C GLU A 230 31.62 -3.08 10.64
N ILE A 231 31.24 -2.64 11.85
CA ILE A 231 32.15 -2.64 13.02
C ILE A 231 32.62 -4.06 13.32
N CYS A 232 31.73 -5.04 13.29
CA CYS A 232 32.09 -6.44 13.55
C CYS A 232 32.94 -7.09 12.46
N LYS A 233 33.13 -6.42 11.30
CA LYS A 233 34.09 -6.86 10.26
C LYS A 233 35.48 -6.29 10.48
N GLU A 234 35.66 -5.34 11.38
CA GLU A 234 36.99 -4.83 11.71
C GLU A 234 37.85 -5.95 12.32
N PRO A 235 39.11 -6.14 11.89
CA PRO A 235 39.93 -7.26 12.35
C PRO A 235 40.04 -7.37 13.88
N ALA A 236 40.21 -6.25 14.58
CA ALA A 236 40.34 -6.21 16.04
C ALA A 236 39.08 -6.69 16.77
N ILE A 237 37.90 -6.48 16.18
CA ILE A 237 36.62 -6.91 16.74
C ILE A 237 36.33 -8.35 16.32
N MET A 238 36.53 -8.67 15.03
CA MET A 238 36.36 -10.02 14.48
C MET A 238 37.09 -11.09 15.29
N GLU A 239 38.31 -10.81 15.75
CA GLU A 239 39.12 -11.74 16.55
C GLU A 239 38.56 -12.00 17.97
N GLN A 240 37.69 -11.13 18.49
CA GLN A 240 37.06 -11.27 19.81
C GLN A 240 35.72 -12.04 19.76
N LEU A 241 35.20 -12.30 18.56
CA LEU A 241 33.86 -12.83 18.37
C LEU A 241 33.84 -14.36 18.30
N SER A 242 32.67 -14.90 18.62
CA SER A 242 32.34 -16.31 18.41
C SER A 242 31.40 -16.48 17.23
N TYR A 243 31.52 -17.63 16.58
CA TYR A 243 30.83 -17.94 15.35
C TYR A 243 30.23 -19.35 15.40
N ARG A 244 29.21 -19.54 14.58
CA ARG A 244 28.64 -20.84 14.23
C ARG A 244 28.57 -20.98 12.73
N VAL A 245 28.44 -22.20 12.24
CA VAL A 245 28.15 -22.44 10.83
C VAL A 245 26.67 -22.14 10.54
N CYS A 246 26.37 -21.49 9.41
CA CYS A 246 25.00 -21.25 8.98
C CYS A 246 24.25 -22.59 8.83
N LYS A 247 23.04 -22.69 9.40
CA LYS A 247 22.32 -23.98 9.46
C LYS A 247 21.88 -24.49 8.09
N THR A 248 21.81 -23.62 7.09
CA THR A 248 21.48 -23.99 5.71
C THR A 248 22.63 -24.67 4.97
N LEU A 249 23.81 -24.85 5.58
CA LEU A 249 24.93 -25.56 5.00
C LEU A 249 24.55 -27.00 4.66
N MET A 250 24.71 -27.36 3.39
CA MET A 250 24.48 -28.70 2.86
C MET A 250 25.67 -29.15 2.02
N GLN A 251 26.07 -30.41 2.20
CA GLN A 251 27.01 -31.07 1.30
C GLN A 251 26.26 -31.95 0.29
N LYS A 252 26.50 -31.74 -1.01
CA LYS A 252 25.93 -32.53 -2.11
C LYS A 252 26.87 -32.53 -3.32
N ASP A 253 27.01 -33.66 -4.00
CA ASP A 253 27.78 -33.79 -5.26
C ASP A 253 29.21 -33.21 -5.20
N GLY A 254 29.92 -33.46 -4.09
CA GLY A 254 31.28 -32.95 -3.89
C GLY A 254 31.37 -31.43 -3.72
N LYS A 255 30.27 -30.76 -3.37
CA LYS A 255 30.17 -29.32 -3.13
C LYS A 255 29.43 -29.03 -1.82
N TYR A 256 29.69 -27.84 -1.27
CA TYR A 256 28.89 -27.23 -0.21
C TYR A 256 27.97 -26.17 -0.82
N TYR A 257 26.72 -26.15 -0.38
CA TYR A 257 25.71 -25.15 -0.71
C TYR A 257 25.29 -24.48 0.60
N VAL A 258 25.24 -23.15 0.62
CA VAL A 258 24.80 -22.38 1.81
C VAL A 258 23.88 -21.28 1.34
N THR A 259 22.68 -21.22 1.90
CA THR A 259 21.73 -20.13 1.63
C THR A 259 21.83 -19.11 2.75
N VAL A 260 22.27 -17.90 2.43
CA VAL A 260 22.50 -16.83 3.40
C VAL A 260 21.67 -15.60 3.07
N LEU A 261 21.52 -14.71 4.05
CA LEU A 261 20.92 -13.41 3.85
C LEU A 261 21.95 -12.37 3.40
N ARG A 262 21.49 -11.41 2.60
CA ARG A 262 22.25 -10.24 2.13
C ARG A 262 21.37 -9.00 2.13
N ASN A 263 22.02 -7.84 2.24
CA ASN A 263 21.35 -6.57 1.99
C ASN A 263 20.94 -6.51 0.50
N PRO A 264 19.69 -6.11 0.21
CA PRO A 264 19.24 -5.93 -1.17
C PRO A 264 20.05 -4.86 -1.90
N THR A 265 20.34 -5.07 -3.18
CA THR A 265 21.10 -4.12 -4.02
C THR A 265 20.32 -2.84 -4.31
N ASP A 266 19.00 -2.95 -4.46
CA ASP A 266 18.13 -1.87 -4.95
C ASP A 266 17.28 -1.22 -3.85
N ASN A 267 17.40 -1.69 -2.59
CA ASN A 267 16.60 -1.20 -1.48
C ASN A 267 17.44 -0.84 -0.26
N ASP A 268 17.55 0.46 0.05
CA ASP A 268 18.31 0.98 1.18
C ASP A 268 17.50 1.08 2.49
N THR A 269 16.28 0.52 2.54
CA THR A 269 15.38 0.59 3.71
C THR A 269 15.31 -0.70 4.52
N LEU A 270 15.84 -1.81 4.00
CA LEU A 270 15.78 -3.12 4.62
C LEU A 270 17.20 -3.65 4.90
N HIS A 271 17.30 -4.45 5.96
CA HIS A 271 18.51 -5.14 6.39
C HIS A 271 18.35 -6.63 6.12
N MET A 272 19.33 -7.23 5.44
CA MET A 272 19.45 -8.68 5.25
C MET A 272 18.14 -9.37 4.78
N SER A 273 17.38 -8.74 3.88
CA SER A 273 16.09 -9.27 3.42
C SER A 273 16.15 -10.09 2.13
N SER A 274 17.29 -10.11 1.43
CA SER A 274 17.51 -10.89 0.21
C SER A 274 18.25 -12.20 0.49
N GLN A 275 17.98 -13.25 -0.28
CA GLN A 275 18.67 -14.55 -0.17
C GLN A 275 19.66 -14.77 -1.31
N VAL A 276 20.81 -15.35 -0.99
CA VAL A 276 21.83 -15.76 -1.97
C VAL A 276 22.33 -17.16 -1.62
N VAL A 277 22.58 -17.99 -2.64
CA VAL A 277 23.20 -19.30 -2.47
C VAL A 277 24.68 -19.22 -2.82
N TYR A 278 25.54 -19.52 -1.87
CA TYR A 278 26.97 -19.72 -2.10
C TYR A 278 27.27 -21.20 -2.35
N VAL A 279 28.17 -21.45 -3.31
CA VAL A 279 28.59 -22.81 -3.68
C VAL A 279 30.10 -22.92 -3.58
N PHE A 280 30.58 -23.89 -2.81
CA PHE A 280 32.00 -24.15 -2.58
C PHE A 280 32.37 -25.57 -2.99
N LYS A 281 33.60 -25.78 -3.45
CA LYS A 281 34.11 -27.14 -3.66
C LYS A 281 34.39 -27.80 -2.30
N HIS A 282 33.99 -29.06 -2.17
CA HIS A 282 34.35 -29.86 -1.01
C HIS A 282 35.88 -30.03 -0.90
N ASN A 283 36.41 -29.88 0.30
CA ASN A 283 37.80 -30.20 0.64
C ASN A 283 37.89 -30.62 2.11
N SER A 284 38.96 -31.33 2.47
CA SER A 284 39.15 -31.88 3.82
C SER A 284 39.25 -30.83 4.93
N VAL A 285 39.72 -29.62 4.62
CA VAL A 285 39.83 -28.52 5.60
C VAL A 285 38.44 -28.00 5.95
N PHE A 286 37.60 -27.75 4.96
CA PHE A 286 36.21 -27.34 5.17
C PHE A 286 35.38 -28.44 5.84
N GLU A 287 35.58 -29.70 5.45
CA GLU A 287 34.93 -30.83 6.12
C GLU A 287 35.25 -30.87 7.61
N ALA A 288 36.53 -30.79 7.98
CA ALA A 288 36.96 -30.78 9.37
C ALA A 288 36.44 -29.55 10.14
N LEU A 289 36.51 -28.35 9.54
CA LEU A 289 36.04 -27.10 10.15
C LEU A 289 34.53 -27.11 10.39
N PHE A 290 33.74 -27.45 9.36
CA PHE A 290 32.28 -27.47 9.48
C PHE A 290 31.80 -28.58 10.41
N LYS A 291 32.48 -29.74 10.44
CA LYS A 291 32.20 -30.77 11.44
C LYS A 291 32.40 -30.25 12.86
N LYS A 292 33.55 -29.60 13.14
CA LYS A 292 33.83 -29.01 14.45
C LYS A 292 32.77 -27.98 14.84
N LEU A 293 32.37 -27.08 13.94
CA LEU A 293 31.35 -26.05 14.18
C LEU A 293 29.92 -26.60 14.31
N THR A 294 29.67 -27.80 13.78
CA THR A 294 28.37 -28.47 13.94
C THR A 294 28.31 -29.18 15.30
N GLU A 295 29.43 -29.73 15.77
CA GLU A 295 29.53 -30.40 17.08
C GLU A 295 29.63 -29.39 18.25
N GLN A 296 30.40 -28.32 18.06
CA GLN A 296 30.55 -27.23 19.01
C GLN A 296 29.67 -26.07 18.55
N LYS A 297 28.51 -25.91 19.19
CA LYS A 297 27.47 -24.93 18.81
C LYS A 297 28.01 -23.51 18.56
N GLU A 298 29.07 -23.13 19.27
CA GLU A 298 29.73 -21.82 19.19
C GLU A 298 31.24 -22.02 19.32
N VAL A 299 32.03 -21.38 18.47
CA VAL A 299 33.50 -21.46 18.48
C VAL A 299 34.09 -20.05 18.28
N SER A 300 35.06 -19.66 19.10
CA SER A 300 35.72 -18.36 18.98
C SER A 300 36.60 -18.27 17.73
N PHE A 301 36.82 -17.05 17.23
CA PHE A 301 37.74 -16.83 16.10
C PHE A 301 39.13 -17.42 16.35
N LYS A 302 39.66 -17.22 17.57
CA LYS A 302 40.97 -17.74 17.99
C LYS A 302 41.02 -19.27 17.93
N GLU A 303 40.03 -19.95 18.48
CA GLU A 303 39.96 -21.42 18.44
C GLU A 303 39.84 -21.96 17.01
N MET A 304 39.15 -21.25 16.12
CA MET A 304 39.09 -21.62 14.70
C MET A 304 40.45 -21.49 14.01
N ILE A 305 41.23 -20.44 14.31
CA ILE A 305 42.59 -20.28 13.80
C ILE A 305 43.48 -21.41 14.29
N GLU A 306 43.53 -21.66 15.60
CA GLU A 306 44.33 -22.73 16.21
C GLU A 306 43.96 -24.09 15.60
N PHE A 307 42.65 -24.34 15.40
CA PHE A 307 42.19 -25.56 14.75
C PHE A 307 42.67 -25.68 13.30
N LEU A 308 42.58 -24.62 12.49
CA LEU A 308 43.05 -24.64 11.11
C LEU A 308 44.57 -24.82 11.01
N GLU A 309 45.33 -24.31 11.98
CA GLU A 309 46.78 -24.55 12.09
C GLU A 309 47.09 -26.03 12.33
N THR A 310 46.29 -26.73 13.14
CA THR A 310 46.44 -28.20 13.32
C THR A 310 46.21 -28.99 12.03
N LEU A 311 45.47 -28.42 11.08
CA LEU A 311 45.25 -28.99 9.74
C LEU A 311 46.32 -28.57 8.72
N GLY A 312 47.37 -27.87 9.16
CA GLY A 312 48.52 -27.47 8.35
C GLY A 312 48.34 -26.16 7.58
N LEU A 313 47.33 -25.33 7.91
CA LEU A 313 47.21 -23.99 7.33
C LEU A 313 48.09 -23.00 8.10
N GLN A 314 48.86 -22.19 7.37
CA GLN A 314 49.54 -21.04 7.97
C GLN A 314 48.51 -20.01 8.49
N GLN A 315 48.84 -19.36 9.60
CA GLN A 315 47.95 -18.41 10.31
C GLN A 315 47.34 -17.36 9.38
N ASP A 316 48.13 -16.69 8.53
CA ASP A 316 47.63 -15.67 7.61
C ASP A 316 46.62 -16.21 6.60
N LYS A 317 46.81 -17.46 6.15
CA LYS A 317 45.89 -18.13 5.24
C LYS A 317 44.63 -18.55 5.98
N ALA A 318 44.74 -19.02 7.21
CA ALA A 318 43.60 -19.34 8.07
C ALA A 318 42.74 -18.08 8.32
N LYS A 319 43.37 -16.95 8.69
CA LYS A 319 42.68 -15.65 8.84
C LYS A 319 41.95 -15.26 7.57
N LYS A 320 42.60 -15.29 6.41
CA LYS A 320 41.96 -14.97 5.12
C LYS A 320 40.77 -15.87 4.80
N VAL A 321 40.87 -17.17 5.08
CA VAL A 321 39.77 -18.12 4.88
C VAL A 321 38.59 -17.78 5.79
N LEU A 322 38.82 -17.58 7.09
CA LEU A 322 37.77 -17.24 8.04
C LEU A 322 37.12 -15.90 7.71
N THR A 323 37.90 -14.85 7.43
CA THR A 323 37.39 -13.54 7.03
C THR A 323 36.49 -13.63 5.79
N ASN A 324 36.85 -14.47 4.81
CA ASN A 324 36.01 -14.68 3.63
C ASN A 324 34.70 -15.41 3.98
N LEU A 325 34.75 -16.49 4.77
CA LEU A 325 33.55 -17.23 5.18
C LEU A 325 32.60 -16.38 6.05
N ILE A 326 33.15 -15.54 6.93
CA ILE A 326 32.41 -14.56 7.74
C ILE A 326 31.82 -13.47 6.86
N GLY A 327 32.61 -12.89 5.96
CA GLY A 327 32.15 -11.89 4.99
C GLY A 327 31.09 -12.44 4.03
N GLN A 328 31.04 -13.76 3.84
CA GLN A 328 30.02 -14.49 3.10
C GLN A 328 28.84 -14.97 3.94
N SER A 329 28.83 -14.69 5.24
CA SER A 329 27.81 -15.14 6.20
C SER A 329 27.64 -16.67 6.24
N VAL A 330 28.64 -17.42 5.76
CA VAL A 330 28.72 -18.88 5.93
C VAL A 330 29.02 -19.20 7.38
N LEU A 331 29.87 -18.39 8.01
CA LEU A 331 30.04 -18.34 9.44
C LEU A 331 29.26 -17.15 9.99
N GLU A 332 28.29 -17.45 10.84
CA GLU A 332 27.42 -16.49 11.49
C GLU A 332 27.98 -16.10 12.84
N ARG A 333 28.06 -14.81 13.13
CA ARG A 333 28.42 -14.31 14.47
C ARG A 333 27.35 -14.72 15.48
N ILE A 334 27.70 -14.94 16.75
CA ILE A 334 26.71 -15.22 17.81
C ILE A 334 26.08 -13.95 18.37
N ASP A 335 26.87 -12.89 18.50
CA ASP A 335 26.40 -11.59 19.00
C ASP A 335 25.50 -10.90 17.97
N TYR A 336 24.30 -10.48 18.33
CA TYR A 336 23.34 -9.77 17.47
C TYR A 336 22.60 -8.73 18.29
N LEU A 337 22.17 -7.64 17.64
CA LEU A 337 21.27 -6.68 18.29
C LEU A 337 19.86 -7.27 18.37
N ASP A 338 19.17 -7.09 19.49
CA ASP A 338 17.74 -7.38 19.52
C ASP A 338 17.00 -6.36 18.65
N GLU A 339 16.58 -6.78 17.47
CA GLU A 339 15.82 -5.96 16.53
C GLU A 339 14.47 -5.48 17.11
N GLN A 340 13.94 -6.15 18.15
CA GLN A 340 12.70 -5.80 18.84
C GLN A 340 12.93 -4.89 20.05
N ALA A 341 14.18 -4.54 20.39
CA ALA A 341 14.49 -3.67 21.51
C ALA A 341 13.76 -2.32 21.41
N GLU A 342 13.45 -1.74 22.57
CA GLU A 342 12.86 -0.40 22.67
C GLU A 342 13.85 0.65 22.13
N SER A 343 15.14 0.49 22.43
CA SER A 343 16.22 1.26 21.82
C SER A 343 17.29 0.34 21.23
N ILE A 344 17.35 0.32 19.89
CA ILE A 344 18.44 -0.37 19.18
C ILE A 344 19.78 0.38 19.33
N ILE A 345 19.76 1.66 19.69
CA ILE A 345 20.98 2.45 19.96
C ILE A 345 21.60 1.97 21.28
N GLN A 346 20.80 1.72 22.31
CA GLN A 346 21.31 1.14 23.56
C GLN A 346 21.87 -0.27 23.37
N GLU A 347 21.23 -1.09 22.53
CA GLU A 347 21.73 -2.42 22.17
C GLU A 347 23.13 -2.34 21.52
N ILE A 348 23.32 -1.47 20.52
CA ILE A 348 24.64 -1.32 19.90
C ILE A 348 25.66 -0.75 20.90
N ILE A 349 25.31 0.24 21.72
CA ILE A 349 26.19 0.81 22.75
C ILE A 349 26.68 -0.28 23.71
N TYR A 350 25.80 -1.17 24.15
CA TYR A 350 26.15 -2.29 25.02
C TYR A 350 27.25 -3.15 24.40
N TYR A 351 27.08 -3.55 23.13
CA TYR A 351 28.08 -4.36 22.43
C TYR A 351 29.39 -3.60 22.16
N LEU A 352 29.32 -2.32 21.80
CA LEU A 352 30.52 -1.50 21.58
C LEU A 352 31.34 -1.36 22.87
N LYS A 353 30.68 -1.14 24.01
CA LYS A 353 31.34 -1.14 25.33
C LYS A 353 31.94 -2.51 25.66
N LYS A 354 31.22 -3.60 25.39
CA LYS A 354 31.72 -4.99 25.56
C LYS A 354 33.00 -5.24 24.74
N TYR A 355 33.10 -4.70 23.53
CA TYR A 355 34.27 -4.88 22.66
C TYR A 355 35.39 -3.86 22.90
N GLY A 356 35.19 -2.88 23.79
CA GLY A 356 36.14 -1.77 24.00
C GLY A 356 36.33 -0.90 22.75
N TYR A 357 35.25 -0.63 22.02
CA TYR A 357 35.27 0.21 20.82
C TYR A 357 35.45 1.70 21.16
N ASP A 358 35.66 2.54 20.15
CA ASP A 358 35.94 3.98 20.29
C ASP A 358 34.87 4.72 21.15
N GLU A 359 35.31 5.25 22.30
CA GLU A 359 34.48 6.03 23.23
C GLU A 359 33.86 7.28 22.57
N VAL A 360 34.52 7.88 21.57
CA VAL A 360 33.96 9.02 20.83
C VAL A 360 32.75 8.58 19.99
N PHE A 361 32.83 7.40 19.36
CA PHE A 361 31.72 6.82 18.60
C PHE A 361 30.53 6.50 19.51
N ILE A 362 30.81 5.93 20.68
CA ILE A 362 29.80 5.62 21.71
C ILE A 362 29.12 6.91 22.20
N SER A 363 29.89 7.96 22.50
CA SER A 363 29.33 9.24 22.96
C SER A 363 28.45 9.91 21.91
N GLU A 364 28.81 9.83 20.63
CA GLU A 364 27.97 10.34 19.54
C GLU A 364 26.65 9.56 19.40
N LEU A 365 26.65 8.24 19.62
CA LEU A 365 25.43 7.43 19.67
C LEU A 365 24.55 7.83 20.87
N GLU A 366 25.13 8.01 22.05
CA GLU A 366 24.43 8.48 23.26
C GLU A 366 23.80 9.87 23.03
N GLU A 367 24.47 10.75 22.29
CA GLU A 367 23.93 12.06 21.92
C GLU A 367 22.74 11.94 20.95
N VAL A 368 22.81 11.03 19.97
CA VAL A 368 21.66 10.75 19.09
C VAL A 368 20.48 10.22 19.88
N GLU A 369 20.70 9.28 20.80
CA GLU A 369 19.66 8.75 21.67
C GLU A 369 18.95 9.88 22.43
N LYS A 370 19.74 10.76 23.07
CA LYS A 370 19.22 11.90 23.80
C LYS A 370 18.39 12.84 22.91
N LEU A 371 18.83 13.08 21.67
CA LEU A 371 18.06 13.89 20.71
C LEU A 371 16.72 13.25 20.32
N LEU A 372 16.63 11.91 20.31
CA LEU A 372 15.39 11.18 20.06
C LEU A 372 14.46 11.22 21.29
N GLU A 373 15.00 11.09 22.50
CA GLU A 373 14.25 11.26 23.76
C GLU A 373 13.69 12.69 23.88
N ASP A 374 14.50 13.69 23.54
CA ASP A 374 14.15 15.12 23.58
C ASP A 374 13.39 15.60 22.33
N PHE A 375 12.91 14.70 21.46
CA PHE A 375 12.27 15.08 20.19
C PHE A 375 11.07 16.00 20.40
N GLY A 376 10.22 15.67 21.37
CA GLY A 376 8.99 16.39 21.75
C GLY A 376 7.78 16.05 20.88
N ASP A 377 6.64 16.68 21.16
CA ASP A 377 5.34 16.36 20.53
C ASP A 377 5.09 17.10 19.20
N THR A 378 6.04 17.92 18.75
CA THR A 378 5.96 18.67 17.49
C THR A 378 7.25 18.54 16.70
N ILE A 379 7.15 18.55 15.36
CA ILE A 379 8.32 18.47 14.49
C ILE A 379 9.06 19.81 14.47
N ASP A 380 10.32 19.78 14.91
CA ASP A 380 11.28 20.87 14.76
C ASP A 380 12.32 20.51 13.69
N TYR A 381 12.34 21.29 12.60
CA TYR A 381 13.26 21.10 11.48
C TYR A 381 14.74 21.07 11.93
N LYS A 382 15.15 21.91 12.90
CA LYS A 382 16.54 21.99 13.35
C LYS A 382 16.95 20.74 14.10
N LYS A 383 16.07 20.22 14.95
CA LYS A 383 16.30 18.95 15.67
C LYS A 383 16.44 17.79 14.69
N VAL A 384 15.53 17.68 13.73
CA VAL A 384 15.59 16.62 12.70
C VAL A 384 16.89 16.70 11.89
N MET A 385 17.29 17.91 11.46
CA MET A 385 18.55 18.09 10.74
C MET A 385 19.78 17.71 11.58
N ASN A 386 19.79 18.03 12.88
CA ASN A 386 20.87 17.64 13.78
C ASN A 386 21.00 16.11 13.87
N ILE A 387 19.88 15.41 14.02
CA ILE A 387 19.86 13.93 14.03
C ILE A 387 20.41 13.38 12.71
N TYR A 388 19.96 13.92 11.56
CA TYR A 388 20.45 13.48 10.24
C TYR A 388 21.97 13.62 10.12
N THR A 389 22.51 14.80 10.45
CA THR A 389 23.95 15.05 10.34
C THR A 389 24.78 14.13 11.23
N LYS A 390 24.33 13.85 12.46
CA LYS A 390 25.05 12.94 13.38
C LYS A 390 25.08 11.50 12.88
N ILE A 391 23.94 10.99 12.40
CA ILE A 391 23.87 9.62 11.89
C ILE A 391 24.64 9.47 10.57
N GLU A 392 24.62 10.49 9.70
CA GLU A 392 25.46 10.53 8.50
C GLU A 392 26.96 10.48 8.86
N ALA A 393 27.38 11.21 9.90
CA ALA A 393 28.77 11.19 10.38
C ALA A 393 29.17 9.81 10.95
N LEU A 394 28.31 9.19 11.77
CA LEU A 394 28.54 7.85 12.32
C LEU A 394 28.64 6.79 11.21
N ALA A 395 27.74 6.83 10.23
CA ALA A 395 27.76 5.92 9.09
C ALA A 395 29.02 6.08 8.23
N ALA A 396 29.49 7.32 8.03
CA ALA A 396 30.71 7.59 7.28
C ALA A 396 31.97 7.02 7.96
N LYS A 397 32.04 7.05 9.31
CA LYS A 397 33.17 6.49 10.08
C LYS A 397 33.35 4.98 9.85
N VAL A 398 32.28 4.26 9.52
CA VAL A 398 32.28 2.82 9.25
C VAL A 398 32.11 2.49 7.76
N ASN A 399 32.41 3.44 6.88
CA ASN A 399 32.38 3.29 5.42
C ASN A 399 31.01 2.90 4.82
N ILE A 400 29.91 3.27 5.48
CA ILE A 400 28.58 3.18 4.89
C ILE A 400 28.38 4.40 3.97
N GLY A 401 27.99 4.14 2.72
CA GLY A 401 27.79 5.16 1.70
C GLY A 401 26.66 6.16 2.01
N GLU A 402 26.43 7.10 1.10
CA GLU A 402 25.44 8.17 1.25
C GLU A 402 24.05 7.64 1.64
N LEU A 403 23.47 8.24 2.69
CA LEU A 403 22.18 7.84 3.23
C LEU A 403 21.07 8.74 2.69
N LYS A 404 19.93 8.14 2.34
CA LYS A 404 18.74 8.91 1.96
C LYS A 404 18.02 9.40 3.22
N ARG A 405 18.05 10.70 3.49
CA ARG A 405 17.43 11.34 4.67
C ARG A 405 15.98 10.95 4.94
N ARG A 406 15.16 10.81 3.88
CA ARG A 406 13.77 10.34 3.98
C ARG A 406 13.59 8.95 4.62
N ASN A 407 14.66 8.16 4.70
CA ASN A 407 14.67 6.81 5.26
C ASN A 407 15.37 6.74 6.63
N LEU A 408 15.89 7.86 7.15
CA LEU A 408 16.67 7.88 8.39
C LEU A 408 15.78 7.83 9.64
N LEU A 409 14.70 8.62 9.66
CA LEU A 409 13.87 8.80 10.84
C LEU A 409 12.49 8.18 10.65
N TYR A 410 12.06 7.45 11.66
CA TYR A 410 10.74 6.86 11.76
C TYR A 410 9.97 7.53 12.89
N ILE A 411 8.77 8.04 12.63
CA ILE A 411 8.00 8.78 13.64
C ILE A 411 6.57 8.24 13.67
N ASP A 412 6.16 7.78 14.85
CA ASP A 412 4.80 7.36 15.13
C ASP A 412 4.05 8.48 15.87
N GLY A 413 2.97 8.98 15.25
CA GLY A 413 2.01 9.84 15.92
C GLY A 413 0.97 9.00 16.64
N ILE A 414 0.93 9.10 17.97
CA ILE A 414 0.03 8.31 18.83
C ILE A 414 -0.95 9.24 19.55
N ASP A 415 -2.23 8.94 19.44
CA ASP A 415 -3.28 9.56 20.26
C ASP A 415 -3.57 8.64 21.45
N HIS A 416 -3.24 9.09 22.65
CA HIS A 416 -3.45 8.32 23.89
C HIS A 416 -4.90 8.31 24.37
N LYS A 417 -5.83 8.88 23.58
CA LYS A 417 -7.27 8.77 23.82
C LYS A 417 -7.73 7.33 23.58
N LEU A 418 -8.65 6.87 24.42
CA LEU A 418 -9.42 5.64 24.20
C LEU A 418 -10.84 6.03 23.77
N GLU A 419 -11.33 5.45 22.68
CA GLU A 419 -12.64 5.74 22.10
C GLU A 419 -13.47 4.46 21.98
N ASP A 420 -14.75 4.50 22.34
CA ASP A 420 -15.66 3.41 21.96
C ASP A 420 -16.17 3.67 20.54
N ASN A 421 -15.60 2.96 19.57
CA ASN A 421 -15.94 3.04 18.16
C ASN A 421 -16.67 1.78 17.66
N TYR A 422 -17.25 0.98 18.54
CA TYR A 422 -17.96 -0.25 18.17
C TYR A 422 -19.46 -0.07 17.96
N GLY A 423 -20.02 1.06 18.37
CA GLY A 423 -21.48 1.28 18.40
C GLY A 423 -22.19 1.15 17.04
N LYS A 424 -21.45 1.04 15.94
CA LYS A 424 -21.97 0.94 14.57
C LYS A 424 -21.76 -0.43 13.91
N LEU A 425 -21.11 -1.37 14.59
CA LEU A 425 -20.94 -2.75 14.10
C LEU A 425 -22.03 -3.64 14.71
N ASP A 426 -23.16 -3.72 14.03
CA ASP A 426 -24.22 -4.66 14.40
C ASP A 426 -23.95 -6.08 13.88
N ALA A 427 -24.82 -7.02 14.24
CA ALA A 427 -24.68 -8.42 13.82
C ALA A 427 -24.77 -8.59 12.29
N SER A 428 -25.60 -7.79 11.59
CA SER A 428 -25.76 -7.89 10.14
C SER A 428 -24.47 -7.49 9.42
N ILE A 429 -23.84 -6.39 9.84
CA ILE A 429 -22.56 -5.96 9.30
C ILE A 429 -21.49 -7.01 9.57
N LEU A 430 -21.41 -7.56 10.78
CA LEU A 430 -20.42 -8.60 11.10
C LEU A 430 -20.60 -9.86 10.25
N ASP A 431 -21.84 -10.29 10.00
CA ASP A 431 -22.14 -11.38 9.07
C ASP A 431 -21.65 -11.04 7.66
N THR A 432 -21.95 -9.85 7.16
CA THR A 432 -21.52 -9.37 5.83
C THR A 432 -20.00 -9.33 5.70
N LEU A 433 -19.29 -8.83 6.72
CA LEU A 433 -17.82 -8.87 6.77
C LEU A 433 -17.30 -10.32 6.76
N SER A 434 -17.96 -11.24 7.47
CA SER A 434 -17.58 -12.66 7.46
C SER A 434 -17.74 -13.31 6.08
N TYR A 435 -18.80 -12.97 5.35
CA TYR A 435 -18.99 -13.40 3.96
C TYR A 435 -17.87 -12.85 3.07
N TYR A 436 -17.49 -11.59 3.26
CA TYR A 436 -16.38 -11.00 2.52
C TYR A 436 -15.04 -11.68 2.85
N GLN A 437 -14.80 -12.13 4.08
CA GLN A 437 -13.62 -12.95 4.41
C GLN A 437 -13.59 -14.25 3.58
N LEU A 438 -14.72 -14.92 3.39
CA LEU A 438 -14.79 -16.16 2.61
C LEU A 438 -14.55 -15.90 1.12
N ILE A 439 -15.12 -14.82 0.57
CA ILE A 439 -14.87 -14.39 -0.82
C ILE A 439 -13.38 -14.08 -1.00
N ALA A 440 -12.78 -13.32 -0.09
CA ALA A 440 -11.36 -13.02 -0.08
C ALA A 440 -10.50 -14.30 -0.07
N MET A 441 -10.81 -15.25 0.81
CA MET A 441 -10.08 -16.52 0.88
C MET A 441 -10.20 -17.36 -0.40
N SER A 442 -11.31 -17.26 -1.14
CA SER A 442 -11.43 -17.90 -2.45
C SER A 442 -10.48 -17.29 -3.50
N LEU A 443 -10.17 -16.00 -3.36
CA LEU A 443 -9.27 -15.21 -4.21
C LEU A 443 -7.84 -15.15 -3.66
N ASP A 444 -7.50 -15.92 -2.63
CA ASP A 444 -6.17 -15.89 -2.04
C ASP A 444 -5.26 -16.94 -2.72
N PRO A 445 -4.20 -16.52 -3.44
CA PRO A 445 -3.29 -17.46 -4.09
C PRO A 445 -2.61 -18.39 -3.08
N ILE A 446 -2.29 -17.94 -1.86
CA ILE A 446 -1.64 -18.79 -0.85
C ILE A 446 -2.57 -19.91 -0.38
N VAL A 447 -3.85 -19.61 -0.20
CA VAL A 447 -4.86 -20.62 0.19
C VAL A 447 -4.97 -21.71 -0.87
N ARG A 448 -5.00 -21.32 -2.15
CA ARG A 448 -5.01 -22.26 -3.28
C ARG A 448 -3.76 -23.13 -3.31
N MET A 449 -2.59 -22.51 -3.12
CA MET A 449 -1.32 -23.24 -3.08
C MET A 449 -1.21 -24.20 -1.91
N GLN A 450 -1.79 -23.89 -0.75
CA GLN A 450 -1.81 -24.82 0.39
C GLN A 450 -2.51 -26.15 0.07
N PHE A 451 -3.60 -26.13 -0.71
CA PHE A 451 -4.28 -27.36 -1.13
C PHE A 451 -3.45 -28.17 -2.12
N ILE A 452 -2.83 -27.51 -3.12
CA ILE A 452 -1.95 -28.16 -4.09
C ILE A 452 -0.74 -28.78 -3.39
N THR A 453 -0.10 -28.03 -2.48
CA THR A 453 1.02 -28.51 -1.67
C THR A 453 0.60 -29.66 -0.75
N GLY A 454 -0.62 -29.64 -0.21
CA GLY A 454 -1.17 -30.73 0.58
C GLY A 454 -1.31 -32.03 -0.22
N GLU A 455 -1.89 -31.97 -1.42
CA GLU A 455 -2.03 -33.12 -2.32
C GLU A 455 -0.67 -33.68 -2.73
N TYR A 456 0.26 -32.81 -3.16
CA TYR A 456 1.64 -33.20 -3.47
C TYR A 456 2.33 -33.88 -2.28
N PHE A 457 2.20 -33.31 -1.08
CA PHE A 457 2.82 -33.87 0.11
C PHE A 457 2.28 -35.26 0.42
N LYS A 458 0.96 -35.46 0.31
CA LYS A 458 0.32 -36.76 0.51
C LYS A 458 0.83 -37.79 -0.49
N GLU A 459 0.93 -37.44 -1.77
CA GLU A 459 1.47 -38.35 -2.80
C GLU A 459 2.95 -38.71 -2.54
N LYS A 460 3.74 -37.74 -2.09
CA LYS A 460 5.19 -37.88 -1.94
C LYS A 460 5.61 -38.58 -0.65
N TYR A 461 4.93 -38.25 0.46
CA TYR A 461 5.32 -38.62 1.82
C TYR A 461 4.26 -39.46 2.56
N ASP A 462 3.14 -39.75 1.91
CA ASP A 462 1.96 -40.46 2.45
C ASP A 462 1.28 -39.69 3.59
N LYS A 463 1.85 -39.74 4.80
CA LYS A 463 1.24 -39.17 6.01
C LYS A 463 2.10 -38.14 6.72
N GLU A 464 3.38 -38.44 6.92
CA GLU A 464 4.26 -37.65 7.79
C GLU A 464 5.73 -37.83 7.43
N ILE A 465 6.53 -36.77 7.55
CA ILE A 465 7.99 -36.82 7.53
C ILE A 465 8.58 -36.10 8.74
N ASN A 466 9.54 -36.77 9.38
CA ASN A 466 10.34 -36.25 10.49
C ASN A 466 11.79 -36.08 10.02
N PRO A 467 12.18 -34.90 9.50
CA PRO A 467 13.53 -34.70 9.01
C PRO A 467 14.57 -34.92 10.12
N LYS A 468 15.57 -35.75 9.87
CA LYS A 468 16.56 -36.13 10.89
C LYS A 468 17.61 -35.06 11.14
N ASP A 469 17.88 -34.25 10.12
CA ASP A 469 18.90 -33.21 10.14
C ASP A 469 18.53 -32.03 9.23
N SER A 470 19.36 -30.98 9.25
CA SER A 470 19.23 -29.79 8.40
C SER A 470 19.26 -30.11 6.89
N ARG A 471 19.87 -31.22 6.46
CA ARG A 471 19.93 -31.62 5.04
C ARG A 471 18.60 -32.18 4.59
N GLU A 472 18.01 -33.07 5.37
CA GLU A 472 16.67 -33.61 5.10
C GLU A 472 15.61 -32.51 5.20
N MET A 473 15.70 -31.62 6.19
CA MET A 473 14.83 -30.44 6.31
C MET A 473 14.91 -29.55 5.06
N SER A 474 16.12 -29.20 4.64
CA SER A 474 16.33 -28.39 3.43
C SER A 474 15.81 -29.09 2.16
N LYS A 475 15.90 -30.42 2.10
CA LYS A 475 15.35 -31.20 0.99
C LYS A 475 13.82 -31.10 0.95
N VAL A 476 13.15 -31.34 2.07
CA VAL A 476 11.67 -31.24 2.16
C VAL A 476 11.23 -29.84 1.78
N LEU A 477 11.84 -28.80 2.37
CA LEU A 477 11.47 -27.41 2.07
C LEU A 477 11.71 -27.03 0.61
N ARG A 478 12.76 -27.55 -0.03
CA ARG A 478 12.98 -27.32 -1.47
C ARG A 478 11.92 -28.02 -2.32
N GLU A 479 11.57 -29.27 -2.00
CA GLU A 479 10.52 -30.00 -2.73
C GLU A 479 9.15 -29.31 -2.58
N LEU A 480 8.81 -28.84 -1.37
CA LEU A 480 7.60 -28.03 -1.16
C LEU A 480 7.71 -26.67 -1.86
N SER A 481 8.88 -26.04 -1.80
CA SER A 481 9.14 -24.79 -2.51
C SER A 481 8.97 -24.95 -4.00
N GLU A 482 9.33 -26.08 -4.61
CA GLU A 482 9.15 -26.32 -6.05
C GLU A 482 7.66 -26.30 -6.42
N VAL A 483 6.78 -26.82 -5.56
CA VAL A 483 5.33 -26.69 -5.71
C VAL A 483 4.88 -25.23 -5.56
N PHE A 484 5.47 -24.49 -4.61
CA PHE A 484 5.23 -23.05 -4.45
C PHE A 484 5.90 -22.16 -5.52
N SER A 485 6.87 -22.69 -6.27
CA SER A 485 7.71 -21.94 -7.21
C SER A 485 7.00 -21.80 -8.55
N PHE A 486 5.97 -20.96 -8.53
CA PHE A 486 5.45 -20.12 -9.60
C PHE A 486 5.61 -20.59 -11.07
N GLY A 487 4.47 -20.79 -11.73
CA GLY A 487 4.28 -20.23 -13.07
C GLY A 487 4.04 -18.71 -12.96
N ASP A 488 4.15 -17.99 -14.08
CA ASP A 488 3.92 -16.53 -14.09
C ASP A 488 2.47 -16.19 -13.67
N ASP A 489 1.50 -17.07 -13.99
CA ASP A 489 0.09 -16.92 -13.64
C ASP A 489 -0.18 -16.77 -12.14
N GLU A 490 0.43 -17.57 -11.26
CA GLU A 490 0.17 -17.52 -9.81
C GLU A 490 0.76 -16.29 -9.14
N LYS A 491 1.91 -15.78 -9.63
CA LYS A 491 2.44 -14.50 -9.15
C LYS A 491 1.47 -13.37 -9.47
N ASN A 492 0.88 -13.44 -10.65
CA ASN A 492 0.01 -12.40 -11.18
C ASN A 492 -1.33 -12.34 -10.42
N MET A 493 -1.78 -13.46 -9.85
CA MET A 493 -2.96 -13.50 -8.97
C MET A 493 -2.87 -12.58 -7.75
N PHE A 494 -1.67 -12.33 -7.18
CA PHE A 494 -1.51 -11.41 -6.04
C PHE A 494 -1.93 -9.97 -6.36
N LEU A 495 -1.89 -9.58 -7.64
CA LEU A 495 -2.25 -8.25 -8.11
C LEU A 495 -3.60 -8.25 -8.84
N GLY A 496 -4.37 -9.34 -8.70
CA GLY A 496 -5.73 -9.47 -9.23
C GLY A 496 -5.77 -9.94 -10.68
N ASP A 497 -4.70 -10.55 -11.17
CA ASP A 497 -4.64 -10.98 -12.56
C ASP A 497 -4.84 -12.50 -12.69
N TYR A 498 -6.07 -12.88 -12.99
CA TYR A 498 -6.50 -14.28 -13.04
C TYR A 498 -6.63 -14.80 -14.47
N ASN A 499 -6.26 -16.05 -14.68
CA ASN A 499 -6.65 -16.83 -15.85
C ASN A 499 -7.84 -17.72 -15.49
N TRP A 500 -9.06 -17.22 -15.75
CA TRP A 500 -10.30 -17.90 -15.35
C TRP A 500 -10.59 -19.19 -16.12
N GLU A 501 -9.95 -19.39 -17.28
CA GLU A 501 -10.10 -20.61 -18.09
C GLU A 501 -9.08 -21.69 -17.73
N ARG A 502 -8.20 -21.41 -16.76
CA ARG A 502 -7.23 -22.39 -16.30
C ARG A 502 -7.91 -23.54 -15.59
N GLU A 503 -7.66 -24.75 -16.07
CA GLU A 503 -8.05 -25.98 -15.37
C GLU A 503 -7.08 -26.28 -14.24
N PHE A 504 -7.61 -26.54 -13.05
CA PHE A 504 -6.83 -26.96 -11.88
C PHE A 504 -7.07 -28.45 -11.62
N ALA A 505 -5.99 -29.23 -11.54
CA ALA A 505 -6.08 -30.66 -11.22
C ALA A 505 -6.63 -30.91 -9.80
N ASN A 506 -6.26 -30.06 -8.84
CA ASN A 506 -6.78 -30.11 -7.49
C ASN A 506 -8.25 -29.65 -7.46
N LYS A 507 -9.16 -30.55 -7.04
CA LYS A 507 -10.61 -30.32 -7.05
C LYS A 507 -11.07 -29.17 -6.15
N ASP A 508 -10.41 -28.97 -5.01
CA ASP A 508 -10.75 -27.89 -4.09
C ASP A 508 -10.36 -26.53 -4.69
N VAL A 509 -9.19 -26.43 -5.34
CA VAL A 509 -8.77 -25.22 -6.07
C VAL A 509 -9.66 -24.96 -7.29
N ALA A 510 -10.03 -26.00 -8.04
CA ALA A 510 -10.97 -25.86 -9.16
C ALA A 510 -12.32 -25.29 -8.69
N MET A 511 -12.86 -25.79 -7.56
CA MET A 511 -14.08 -25.26 -6.96
C MET A 511 -13.94 -23.78 -6.57
N LEU A 512 -12.84 -23.40 -5.90
CA LEU A 512 -12.57 -22.00 -5.56
C LEU A 512 -12.47 -21.12 -6.82
N ASN A 513 -11.83 -21.64 -7.89
CA ASN A 513 -11.73 -20.94 -9.16
C ASN A 513 -13.09 -20.68 -9.80
N GLU A 514 -13.93 -21.71 -9.88
CA GLU A 514 -15.28 -21.60 -10.45
C GLU A 514 -16.16 -20.65 -9.65
N PHE A 515 -16.12 -20.72 -8.32
CA PHE A 515 -16.84 -19.76 -7.47
C PHE A 515 -16.39 -18.31 -7.75
N SER A 516 -15.08 -18.05 -7.71
CA SER A 516 -14.53 -16.72 -7.96
C SER A 516 -14.87 -16.23 -9.37
N LYS A 517 -14.75 -17.09 -10.39
CA LYS A 517 -15.13 -16.80 -11.78
C LYS A 517 -16.59 -16.39 -11.86
N ASN A 518 -17.51 -17.22 -11.36
CA ASN A 518 -18.95 -16.93 -11.42
C ASN A 518 -19.31 -15.61 -10.74
N LEU A 519 -18.71 -15.33 -9.58
CA LEU A 519 -18.90 -14.05 -8.89
C LEU A 519 -18.43 -12.85 -9.73
N ILE A 520 -17.23 -12.93 -10.32
CA ILE A 520 -16.66 -11.83 -11.11
C ILE A 520 -17.42 -11.62 -12.42
N TYR A 521 -17.85 -12.69 -13.08
CA TYR A 521 -18.68 -12.60 -14.28
C TYR A 521 -20.08 -12.07 -13.96
N TYR A 522 -20.69 -12.47 -12.85
CA TYR A 522 -21.94 -11.85 -12.38
C TYR A 522 -21.80 -10.33 -12.24
N ILE A 523 -20.73 -9.86 -11.60
CA ILE A 523 -20.49 -8.41 -11.45
C ILE A 523 -20.22 -7.75 -12.82
N LYS A 524 -19.43 -8.39 -13.69
CA LYS A 524 -19.15 -7.92 -15.06
C LYS A 524 -20.45 -7.70 -15.85
N ASP A 525 -21.39 -8.63 -15.76
CA ASP A 525 -22.66 -8.58 -16.49
C ASP A 525 -23.62 -7.50 -15.97
N HIS A 526 -23.41 -7.00 -14.76
CA HIS A 526 -24.19 -5.92 -14.13
C HIS A 526 -23.43 -4.57 -14.12
N THR A 527 -22.41 -4.41 -14.96
CA THR A 527 -21.65 -3.15 -15.04
C THR A 527 -22.46 -1.95 -15.57
N SER A 528 -23.61 -2.20 -16.20
CA SER A 528 -24.57 -1.16 -16.61
C SER A 528 -25.35 -0.54 -15.45
N ASP A 529 -25.40 -1.21 -14.30
CA ASP A 529 -26.17 -0.75 -13.15
C ASP A 529 -25.50 0.46 -12.48
N SER A 530 -26.24 1.17 -11.63
CA SER A 530 -25.67 2.26 -10.83
C SER A 530 -24.80 1.74 -9.68
N GLU A 531 -25.20 0.62 -9.08
CA GLU A 531 -24.54 -0.06 -7.97
C GLU A 531 -24.89 -1.56 -8.04
N VAL A 532 -23.89 -2.44 -7.92
CA VAL A 532 -24.08 -3.89 -7.82
C VAL A 532 -24.16 -4.26 -6.35
N VAL A 533 -25.32 -4.67 -5.89
CA VAL A 533 -25.54 -5.10 -4.49
C VAL A 533 -25.55 -6.62 -4.42
N LEU A 534 -24.54 -7.18 -3.77
CA LEU A 534 -24.47 -8.59 -3.40
C LEU A 534 -25.26 -8.79 -2.10
N ASN A 535 -26.57 -9.02 -2.25
CA ASN A 535 -27.46 -9.27 -1.12
C ASN A 535 -27.17 -10.62 -0.44
N ARG A 536 -27.74 -10.83 0.75
CA ARG A 536 -27.46 -12.03 1.55
C ARG A 536 -27.90 -13.31 0.84
N GLN A 537 -29.04 -13.28 0.16
CA GLN A 537 -29.56 -14.44 -0.58
C GLN A 537 -28.56 -14.93 -1.64
N TYR A 538 -28.11 -14.01 -2.52
CA TYR A 538 -27.15 -14.32 -3.57
C TYR A 538 -25.88 -14.93 -3.00
N ILE A 539 -25.37 -14.37 -1.90
CA ILE A 539 -24.15 -14.86 -1.26
C ILE A 539 -24.38 -16.25 -0.67
N GLU A 540 -25.45 -16.47 0.09
CA GLU A 540 -25.73 -17.73 0.78
C GLU A 540 -25.94 -18.91 -0.16
N GLU A 541 -26.62 -18.68 -1.30
CA GLU A 541 -26.84 -19.69 -2.34
C GLU A 541 -25.53 -20.21 -2.94
N ASN A 542 -24.48 -19.38 -2.99
CA ASN A 542 -23.24 -19.68 -3.70
C ASN A 542 -22.03 -19.97 -2.77
N ILE A 543 -22.00 -19.40 -1.55
CA ILE A 543 -20.81 -19.44 -0.69
C ILE A 543 -20.66 -20.74 0.11
N LYS A 544 -21.70 -21.58 0.18
CA LYS A 544 -21.71 -22.78 1.04
C LYS A 544 -20.51 -23.72 0.79
N PRO A 545 -20.13 -24.08 -0.45
CA PRO A 545 -18.95 -24.92 -0.70
C PRO A 545 -17.64 -24.27 -0.24
N VAL A 546 -17.51 -22.95 -0.43
CA VAL A 546 -16.35 -22.18 0.05
C VAL A 546 -16.30 -22.19 1.58
N ARG A 547 -17.43 -21.98 2.26
CA ARG A 547 -17.54 -22.03 3.71
C ARG A 547 -17.13 -23.41 4.25
N GLU A 548 -17.67 -24.48 3.70
CA GLU A 548 -17.35 -25.86 4.14
C GLU A 548 -15.86 -26.20 3.98
N LEU A 549 -15.20 -25.64 2.96
CA LEU A 549 -13.78 -25.83 2.73
C LEU A 549 -12.90 -24.95 3.64
N ILE A 550 -13.21 -23.66 3.73
CA ILE A 550 -12.36 -22.64 4.38
C ILE A 550 -12.57 -22.58 5.90
N SER A 551 -13.80 -22.80 6.40
CA SER A 551 -14.12 -22.73 7.84
C SER A 551 -13.55 -23.88 8.67
N LYS A 552 -12.64 -24.68 8.12
CA LYS A 552 -11.88 -25.71 8.84
C LYS A 552 -10.67 -25.14 9.56
N ASP A 553 -10.17 -23.99 9.12
CA ASP A 553 -9.07 -23.25 9.73
C ASP A 553 -9.58 -21.98 10.41
N VAL A 554 -8.82 -21.49 11.38
CA VAL A 554 -9.01 -20.13 11.90
C VAL A 554 -8.63 -19.13 10.80
N VAL A 555 -9.50 -18.17 10.55
CA VAL A 555 -9.32 -17.11 9.56
C VAL A 555 -9.43 -15.76 10.26
N SER A 556 -8.45 -14.88 10.08
CA SER A 556 -8.42 -13.58 10.74
C SER A 556 -8.07 -12.49 9.74
N HIS A 557 -8.90 -11.45 9.62
CA HIS A 557 -8.62 -10.32 8.75
C HIS A 557 -8.80 -8.99 9.47
N SER A 558 -7.91 -8.04 9.17
CA SER A 558 -8.04 -6.64 9.54
C SER A 558 -8.73 -5.86 8.42
N PHE A 559 -9.90 -5.31 8.73
CA PHE A 559 -10.71 -4.48 7.85
C PHE A 559 -10.41 -3.01 8.10
N PHE A 560 -9.90 -2.33 7.08
CA PHE A 560 -9.62 -0.90 7.11
C PHE A 560 -10.82 -0.20 6.51
N VAL A 561 -11.56 0.54 7.33
CA VAL A 561 -12.87 1.08 6.94
C VAL A 561 -12.96 2.57 7.20
N GLN A 562 -13.71 3.26 6.35
CA GLN A 562 -14.18 4.61 6.62
C GLN A 562 -15.71 4.59 6.70
N GLU A 563 -16.26 5.51 7.46
CA GLU A 563 -17.70 5.65 7.60
C GLU A 563 -18.25 6.53 6.46
N GLY A 564 -19.28 6.03 5.77
CA GLY A 564 -20.04 6.73 4.73
C GLY A 564 -21.21 7.54 5.28
N GLU A 565 -22.11 7.99 4.39
CA GLU A 565 -23.30 8.82 4.67
C GLU A 565 -23.91 8.62 6.07
N GLU A 566 -23.80 9.63 6.94
CA GLU A 566 -24.34 9.64 8.32
C GLU A 566 -23.97 8.41 9.17
N GLY A 567 -22.88 7.70 8.84
CA GLY A 567 -22.46 6.46 9.51
C GLY A 567 -23.30 5.24 9.16
N LYS A 568 -24.11 5.28 8.08
CA LYS A 568 -24.98 4.16 7.64
C LYS A 568 -24.29 3.15 6.74
N LYS A 569 -23.20 3.54 6.07
CA LYS A 569 -22.38 2.65 5.22
C LYS A 569 -20.96 2.53 5.77
N LEU A 570 -20.39 1.34 5.66
CA LEU A 570 -18.97 1.10 5.89
C LEU A 570 -18.26 0.92 4.56
N VAL A 571 -17.26 1.75 4.30
CA VAL A 571 -16.48 1.71 3.06
C VAL A 571 -15.16 1.02 3.36
N ILE A 572 -14.95 -0.17 2.80
CA ILE A 572 -13.71 -0.92 2.97
C ILE A 572 -12.65 -0.32 2.06
N ASN A 573 -11.61 0.26 2.67
CA ASN A 573 -10.41 0.72 1.98
C ASN A 573 -9.51 -0.44 1.60
N HIS A 574 -9.37 -1.41 2.52
CA HIS A 574 -8.51 -2.56 2.31
C HIS A 574 -8.85 -3.68 3.28
N LEU A 575 -8.59 -4.91 2.85
CA LEU A 575 -8.60 -6.11 3.67
C LEU A 575 -7.18 -6.64 3.79
N TYR A 576 -6.67 -6.78 5.02
CA TYR A 576 -5.33 -7.34 5.25
C TYR A 576 -5.40 -8.61 6.08
N LYS A 577 -4.32 -9.40 6.05
CA LYS A 577 -4.08 -10.48 7.02
C LYS A 577 -4.24 -9.94 8.45
N GLY A 578 -5.02 -10.66 9.26
CA GLY A 578 -5.30 -10.32 10.66
C GLY A 578 -4.20 -10.80 11.60
N TYR A 579 -4.56 -11.58 12.62
CA TYR A 579 -3.63 -12.06 13.66
C TYR A 579 -2.97 -10.94 14.48
N GLY A 580 -3.64 -9.81 14.63
CA GLY A 580 -3.17 -8.63 15.34
C GLY A 580 -2.00 -7.90 14.68
N ILE A 581 -1.66 -8.20 13.41
CA ILE A 581 -0.51 -7.61 12.70
C ILE A 581 -0.52 -6.08 12.73
N TYR A 582 -1.68 -5.47 12.48
CA TYR A 582 -1.83 -4.01 12.43
C TYR A 582 -2.06 -3.37 13.80
N PHE A 583 -2.16 -4.18 14.85
CA PHE A 583 -2.37 -3.78 16.23
C PHE A 583 -1.05 -3.78 16.98
N SER A 584 -0.25 -4.85 16.82
CA SER A 584 0.97 -5.15 17.59
C SER A 584 1.96 -3.99 17.67
N ARG A 585 2.12 -3.24 16.58
CA ARG A 585 3.00 -2.06 16.52
C ARG A 585 2.57 -0.97 17.49
N PHE A 586 1.27 -0.75 17.66
CA PHE A 586 0.72 0.34 18.47
C PHE A 586 0.48 -0.10 19.92
N LEU A 587 0.31 -1.39 20.17
CA LEU A 587 0.09 -1.95 21.51
C LEU A 587 1.23 -1.67 22.49
N LYS A 588 2.46 -1.49 22.00
CA LYS A 588 3.61 -1.12 22.85
C LYS A 588 3.49 0.28 23.46
N TYR A 589 2.61 1.13 22.95
CA TYR A 589 2.35 2.47 23.49
C TYR A 589 1.25 2.47 24.56
N LEU A 590 0.63 1.33 24.84
CA LEU A 590 -0.30 1.18 25.96
C LEU A 590 0.45 0.84 27.25
N ASP A 591 0.01 1.43 28.37
CA ASP A 591 0.50 1.06 29.71
C ASP A 591 0.27 -0.44 30.03
N SER A 592 -0.83 -1.00 29.54
CA SER A 592 -1.13 -2.43 29.65
C SER A 592 -2.09 -2.89 28.57
N LEU A 593 -1.96 -4.17 28.19
CA LEU A 593 -2.90 -4.85 27.30
C LEU A 593 -4.20 -5.15 28.05
N ASP A 594 -5.34 -4.83 27.43
CA ASP A 594 -6.67 -5.18 27.92
C ASP A 594 -6.81 -6.70 28.11
N ASP A 595 -7.32 -7.14 29.26
CA ASP A 595 -7.44 -8.56 29.61
C ASP A 595 -8.40 -9.32 28.68
N LYS A 596 -9.41 -8.67 28.10
CA LYS A 596 -10.26 -9.28 27.08
C LYS A 596 -9.46 -9.55 25.80
N TYR A 597 -8.57 -8.63 25.42
CA TYR A 597 -7.72 -8.82 24.24
C TYR A 597 -6.70 -9.95 24.46
N LYS A 598 -6.11 -10.07 25.66
CA LYS A 598 -5.25 -11.23 26.00
C LYS A 598 -6.03 -12.55 25.88
N LYS A 599 -7.26 -12.60 26.39
CA LYS A 599 -8.14 -13.78 26.26
C LYS A 599 -8.48 -14.09 24.80
N TYR A 600 -8.70 -13.06 23.98
CA TYR A 600 -8.91 -13.21 22.54
C TYR A 600 -7.68 -13.81 21.85
N ILE A 601 -6.48 -13.28 22.11
CA ILE A 601 -5.21 -13.84 21.60
C ILE A 601 -5.04 -15.30 22.05
N ASP A 602 -5.30 -15.59 23.33
CA ASP A 602 -5.18 -16.95 23.85
C ASP A 602 -6.16 -17.91 23.17
N LYS A 603 -7.40 -17.48 22.98
CA LYS A 603 -8.46 -18.28 22.34
C LYS A 603 -8.18 -18.54 20.86
N TYR A 604 -7.68 -17.55 20.11
CA TYR A 604 -7.61 -17.65 18.65
C TYR A 604 -6.22 -17.89 18.08
N PHE A 605 -5.17 -17.49 18.77
CA PHE A 605 -3.80 -17.58 18.26
C PHE A 605 -3.00 -18.62 19.03
N ASN A 606 -2.90 -18.49 20.35
CA ASN A 606 -2.08 -19.41 21.15
C ASN A 606 -2.66 -20.83 21.19
N SER A 607 -4.00 -20.98 21.27
CA SER A 607 -4.67 -22.29 21.31
C SER A 607 -4.44 -23.15 20.08
N ILE A 608 -4.20 -22.53 18.91
CA ILE A 608 -3.98 -23.21 17.62
C ILE A 608 -2.48 -23.31 17.26
N GLY A 609 -1.59 -22.92 18.17
CA GLY A 609 -0.14 -23.05 17.98
C GLY A 609 0.51 -21.97 17.11
N VAL A 610 -0.09 -20.76 16.98
CA VAL A 610 0.57 -19.65 16.28
C VAL A 610 1.93 -19.37 16.91
N THR A 611 2.97 -19.38 16.08
CA THR A 611 4.38 -19.25 16.48
C THR A 611 5.00 -18.11 15.66
N ASP A 612 5.36 -17.01 16.32
CA ASP A 612 5.72 -15.73 15.68
C ASP A 612 7.15 -15.72 15.12
N ILE A 613 7.28 -15.37 13.84
CA ILE A 613 8.56 -15.04 13.20
C ILE A 613 8.88 -13.57 13.51
N ARG A 614 9.75 -13.34 14.50
CA ARG A 614 9.95 -12.01 15.09
C ARG A 614 10.97 -11.09 14.43
N ASN A 615 11.62 -11.53 13.36
CA ASN A 615 12.57 -10.68 12.63
C ASN A 615 11.90 -9.37 12.15
N THR A 616 12.66 -8.27 12.11
CA THR A 616 12.18 -6.99 11.57
C THR A 616 12.75 -6.72 10.18
N PHE A 617 13.91 -7.31 9.85
CA PHE A 617 14.67 -7.03 8.63
C PHE A 617 15.01 -5.53 8.50
N GLY A 618 15.29 -4.89 9.63
CA GLY A 618 15.57 -3.45 9.72
C GLY A 618 14.36 -2.54 9.51
N PHE A 619 13.15 -3.08 9.31
CA PHE A 619 11.94 -2.29 9.09
C PHE A 619 11.29 -1.90 10.43
N ASN A 620 11.43 -0.63 10.83
CA ASN A 620 10.97 -0.12 12.13
C ASN A 620 9.49 -0.38 12.45
N ALA A 621 8.62 -0.46 11.44
CA ALA A 621 7.20 -0.77 11.63
C ALA A 621 6.96 -2.20 12.16
N ASN A 622 7.95 -3.09 12.09
CA ASN A 622 7.88 -4.45 12.62
C ASN A 622 8.33 -4.55 14.08
N VAL A 623 8.80 -3.46 14.69
CA VAL A 623 9.09 -3.43 16.13
C VAL A 623 7.78 -3.32 16.90
N ARG A 624 7.42 -4.39 17.61
CA ARG A 624 6.04 -4.66 18.00
C ARG A 624 5.91 -5.42 19.31
N ALA A 625 4.76 -5.27 19.97
CA ALA A 625 4.40 -6.06 21.15
C ALA A 625 4.30 -7.57 20.83
N GLU A 626 4.37 -8.39 21.87
CA GLU A 626 4.24 -9.84 21.76
C GLU A 626 2.77 -10.26 21.62
N LEU A 627 2.46 -11.06 20.58
CA LEU A 627 1.12 -11.59 20.32
C LEU A 627 1.07 -13.12 20.38
N SER A 628 2.20 -13.79 20.57
CA SER A 628 2.28 -15.25 20.68
C SER A 628 3.19 -15.65 21.85
N LYS A 629 2.87 -16.79 22.47
CA LYS A 629 3.70 -17.42 23.51
C LYS A 629 4.91 -18.16 22.94
N ARG A 630 4.96 -18.44 21.64
CA ARG A 630 6.01 -19.21 20.95
C ARG A 630 6.66 -18.41 19.84
N TYR A 631 7.95 -18.68 19.60
CA TYR A 631 8.75 -17.97 18.60
C TYR A 631 9.38 -18.93 17.62
N PHE A 632 9.48 -18.53 16.36
CA PHE A 632 10.18 -19.31 15.34
C PHE A 632 11.46 -18.61 14.93
N ASN A 633 12.58 -19.28 15.17
CA ASN A 633 13.91 -18.84 14.77
C ASN A 633 14.23 -19.41 13.39
N LEU A 634 14.41 -18.52 12.42
CA LEU A 634 14.84 -18.86 11.07
C LEU A 634 16.22 -19.56 11.09
N PRO A 635 16.54 -20.37 10.08
CA PRO A 635 17.81 -21.11 10.02
C PRO A 635 19.03 -20.26 9.69
N PHE A 636 18.84 -18.95 9.60
CA PHE A 636 19.87 -17.95 9.37
C PHE A 636 19.67 -16.78 10.32
N GLY A 637 20.75 -16.07 10.61
CA GLY A 637 20.71 -14.83 11.38
C GLY A 637 20.26 -15.00 12.84
N TYR A 638 19.82 -13.88 13.43
CA TYR A 638 19.40 -13.83 14.82
C TYR A 638 18.03 -14.48 15.04
N GLY A 639 17.92 -15.18 16.16
CA GLY A 639 16.68 -15.71 16.69
C GLY A 639 16.53 -15.36 18.18
N LYS A 640 15.30 -15.23 18.65
CA LYS A 640 15.01 -14.93 20.06
C LYS A 640 15.56 -16.05 20.94
N GLN A 641 16.34 -15.69 21.95
CA GLN A 641 16.83 -16.62 22.97
C GLN A 641 15.75 -16.80 24.03
N SER A 642 15.00 -17.91 23.95
CA SER A 642 13.91 -18.22 24.87
C SER A 642 13.65 -19.72 24.90
N GLU A 643 13.21 -20.26 26.04
CA GLU A 643 12.76 -21.65 26.16
C GLU A 643 11.54 -21.95 25.25
N ASN A 644 10.78 -20.93 24.87
CA ASN A 644 9.64 -21.04 23.96
C ASN A 644 10.02 -20.79 22.48
N ALA A 645 11.31 -20.64 22.17
CA ALA A 645 11.77 -20.48 20.80
C ALA A 645 12.05 -21.83 20.16
N LEU A 646 11.50 -22.03 18.97
CA LEU A 646 11.67 -23.22 18.13
C LEU A 646 12.53 -22.87 16.93
N GLY A 647 13.48 -23.72 16.60
CA GLY A 647 14.17 -23.71 15.32
C GLY A 647 13.48 -24.62 14.31
N TRP A 648 13.86 -24.48 13.04
CA TRP A 648 13.36 -25.37 11.99
C TRP A 648 13.66 -26.86 12.23
N GLU A 649 14.75 -27.19 12.93
CA GLU A 649 15.15 -28.56 13.25
C GLU A 649 14.21 -29.25 14.26
N ASP A 650 13.42 -28.46 14.99
CA ASP A 650 12.44 -28.97 15.95
C ASP A 650 11.12 -29.38 15.28
N LEU A 651 10.96 -29.11 13.97
CA LEU A 651 9.70 -29.27 13.24
C LEU A 651 9.66 -30.49 12.31
N GLY A 652 8.56 -31.25 12.38
CA GLY A 652 8.15 -32.24 11.39
C GLY A 652 7.01 -31.71 10.51
N PHE A 653 6.70 -32.44 9.44
CA PHE A 653 5.61 -32.11 8.51
C PHE A 653 4.63 -33.28 8.44
N ARG A 654 3.33 -33.01 8.44
CA ARG A 654 2.30 -34.04 8.26
C ARG A 654 1.17 -33.55 7.36
N TYR A 655 0.49 -34.48 6.70
CA TYR A 655 -0.75 -34.20 6.01
C TYR A 655 -1.92 -34.24 6.98
N ASN A 656 -2.74 -33.18 7.02
CA ASN A 656 -3.99 -33.17 7.77
C ASN A 656 -5.16 -33.51 6.84
N GLU A 657 -5.77 -34.68 7.04
CA GLU A 657 -6.92 -35.16 6.24
C GLU A 657 -8.16 -34.25 6.35
N TYR A 658 -8.35 -33.56 7.47
CA TYR A 658 -9.48 -32.67 7.69
C TYR A 658 -9.33 -31.38 6.89
N THR A 659 -8.22 -30.67 7.07
CA THR A 659 -7.93 -29.40 6.37
C THR A 659 -7.42 -29.61 4.94
N LYS A 660 -6.95 -30.82 4.61
CA LYS A 660 -6.28 -31.21 3.36
C LYS A 660 -4.97 -30.47 3.08
N LYS A 661 -4.32 -29.94 4.11
CA LYS A 661 -3.10 -29.13 4.02
C LYS A 661 -1.92 -29.80 4.73
N VAL A 662 -0.72 -29.32 4.42
CA VAL A 662 0.48 -29.65 5.19
C VAL A 662 0.45 -28.87 6.50
N GLU A 663 0.67 -29.56 7.61
CA GLU A 663 0.85 -28.97 8.94
C GLU A 663 2.28 -29.18 9.43
N LEU A 664 2.80 -28.17 10.12
CA LEU A 664 4.02 -28.31 10.91
C LEU A 664 3.64 -28.81 12.31
N PHE A 665 4.49 -29.63 12.90
CA PHE A 665 4.35 -30.04 14.30
C PHE A 665 5.72 -30.10 14.99
N HIS A 666 5.72 -29.93 16.30
CA HIS A 666 6.93 -30.05 17.09
C HIS A 666 7.27 -31.53 17.34
N LYS A 667 8.46 -31.98 16.93
CA LYS A 667 8.85 -33.42 16.98
C LYS A 667 8.81 -34.02 18.38
N GLY A 668 9.15 -33.22 19.39
CA GLY A 668 9.22 -33.69 20.77
C GLY A 668 7.87 -33.82 21.48
N THR A 669 6.88 -33.01 21.08
CA THR A 669 5.57 -32.94 21.77
C THR A 669 4.39 -33.39 20.90
N GLY A 670 4.56 -33.43 19.58
CA GLY A 670 3.50 -33.72 18.61
C GLY A 670 2.51 -32.57 18.39
N GLU A 671 2.69 -31.44 19.08
CA GLU A 671 1.80 -30.28 18.98
C GLU A 671 1.89 -29.60 17.61
N THR A 672 0.74 -29.16 17.08
CA THR A 672 0.68 -28.37 15.85
C THR A 672 1.38 -27.03 16.03
N ILE A 673 2.18 -26.65 15.04
CA ILE A 673 2.89 -25.38 14.98
C ILE A 673 2.38 -24.62 13.75
N LYS A 674 1.95 -23.38 13.95
CA LYS A 674 1.57 -22.47 12.86
C LYS A 674 2.59 -21.34 12.80
N THR A 675 3.66 -21.51 12.03
CA THR A 675 4.70 -20.49 11.86
C THR A 675 4.13 -19.30 11.10
N GLN A 676 4.05 -18.13 11.72
CA GLN A 676 3.48 -16.94 11.08
C GLN A 676 4.36 -15.73 11.27
N PHE A 677 4.56 -14.97 10.20
CA PHE A 677 5.13 -13.64 10.27
C PHE A 677 4.06 -12.64 10.68
N LEU A 678 4.18 -12.11 11.90
CA LEU A 678 3.24 -11.13 12.47
C LEU A 678 3.72 -9.67 12.30
N GLY A 679 4.59 -9.42 11.32
CA GLY A 679 5.05 -8.09 10.92
C GLY A 679 4.21 -7.48 9.79
N THR A 680 4.32 -6.16 9.62
CA THR A 680 3.64 -5.38 8.57
C THR A 680 4.42 -5.28 7.26
N LEU A 681 5.67 -5.76 7.22
CA LEU A 681 6.45 -5.83 5.99
C LEU A 681 5.79 -6.82 5.02
N ILE A 682 5.61 -6.40 3.76
CA ILE A 682 4.99 -7.26 2.74
C ILE A 682 5.86 -8.50 2.48
N SER A 683 5.23 -9.66 2.27
CA SER A 683 5.93 -10.94 2.09
C SER A 683 6.89 -10.95 0.88
N LEU A 684 6.60 -10.14 -0.15
CA LEU A 684 7.50 -10.00 -1.31
C LEU A 684 8.83 -9.31 -0.99
N ALA A 685 8.90 -8.62 0.16
CA ALA A 685 10.11 -7.93 0.64
C ALA A 685 10.86 -8.73 1.72
N THR A 686 10.43 -9.96 2.01
CA THR A 686 11.05 -10.85 3.00
C THR A 686 11.76 -12.04 2.35
N PRO A 687 12.69 -12.69 3.07
CA PRO A 687 13.42 -13.84 2.54
C PRO A 687 12.51 -15.01 2.13
N SER A 688 12.76 -15.66 0.99
CA SER A 688 11.90 -16.72 0.46
C SER A 688 11.70 -17.89 1.43
N LEU A 689 12.74 -18.29 2.15
CA LEU A 689 12.62 -19.37 3.14
C LEU A 689 11.69 -19.01 4.30
N MET A 690 11.66 -17.74 4.71
CA MET A 690 10.70 -17.26 5.71
C MET A 690 9.28 -17.34 5.15
N ASN A 691 9.10 -16.93 3.89
CA ASN A 691 7.80 -16.96 3.22
C ASN A 691 7.23 -18.39 3.15
N ILE A 692 8.05 -19.41 2.87
CA ILE A 692 7.58 -20.80 2.85
C ILE A 692 6.96 -21.20 4.20
N PHE A 693 7.61 -20.87 5.31
CA PHE A 693 7.08 -21.17 6.64
C PHE A 693 5.77 -20.40 6.92
N ASP A 694 5.70 -19.10 6.58
CA ASP A 694 4.46 -18.31 6.75
C ASP A 694 3.31 -18.86 5.87
N MET A 695 3.60 -19.16 4.60
CA MET A 695 2.64 -19.65 3.61
C MET A 695 2.07 -21.03 3.94
N LEU A 696 2.80 -21.89 4.66
CA LEU A 696 2.28 -23.18 5.10
C LEU A 696 1.23 -23.05 6.21
N SER A 697 1.23 -21.94 6.96
CA SER A 697 0.44 -21.79 8.19
C SER A 697 -0.53 -20.61 8.19
N SER A 698 -0.59 -19.84 7.10
CA SER A 698 -1.35 -18.59 7.00
C SER A 698 -1.96 -18.38 5.62
N HIS A 699 -2.94 -17.48 5.56
CA HIS A 699 -3.39 -16.81 4.34
C HIS A 699 -2.60 -15.51 4.10
N SER A 700 -2.76 -14.90 2.93
CA SER A 700 -2.05 -13.71 2.49
C SER A 700 -2.91 -12.43 2.58
N THR A 701 -2.40 -11.35 1.99
CA THR A 701 -3.11 -10.08 1.81
C THR A 701 -3.49 -9.94 0.34
N ILE A 702 -4.71 -9.49 0.09
CA ILE A 702 -5.23 -9.21 -1.25
C ILE A 702 -4.99 -7.73 -1.56
N TYR A 703 -4.26 -7.43 -2.65
CA TYR A 703 -3.85 -6.06 -3.01
C TYR A 703 -4.78 -5.37 -4.02
N PHE A 704 -5.97 -5.92 -4.23
CA PHE A 704 -6.98 -5.45 -5.18
C PHE A 704 -8.37 -5.57 -4.54
N ASP A 705 -9.34 -4.85 -5.08
CA ASP A 705 -10.76 -5.02 -4.75
C ASP A 705 -11.50 -5.71 -5.89
N LEU A 706 -12.77 -6.07 -5.64
CA LEU A 706 -13.59 -6.77 -6.64
C LEU A 706 -13.77 -5.97 -7.94
N GLY A 707 -13.84 -4.64 -7.86
CA GLY A 707 -13.99 -3.79 -9.04
C GLY A 707 -12.73 -3.76 -9.89
N GLU A 708 -11.54 -3.72 -9.28
CA GLU A 708 -10.27 -3.85 -10.01
C GLU A 708 -10.14 -5.24 -10.68
N LEU A 709 -10.61 -6.31 -10.04
CA LEU A 709 -10.61 -7.65 -10.63
C LEU A 709 -11.54 -7.76 -11.85
N VAL A 710 -12.71 -7.12 -11.80
CA VAL A 710 -13.63 -7.00 -12.96
C VAL A 710 -12.98 -6.20 -14.08
N LEU A 711 -12.35 -5.07 -13.77
CA LEU A 711 -11.62 -4.25 -14.76
C LEU A 711 -10.53 -5.05 -15.47
N ARG A 712 -9.72 -5.81 -14.73
CA ARG A 712 -8.69 -6.69 -15.32
C ARG A 712 -9.27 -7.77 -16.21
N THR A 713 -10.41 -8.34 -15.81
CA THR A 713 -11.13 -9.34 -16.60
C THR A 713 -11.67 -8.75 -17.91
N ILE A 714 -12.18 -7.50 -17.90
CA ILE A 714 -12.65 -6.81 -19.12
C ILE A 714 -11.47 -6.47 -20.04
N VAL A 715 -10.39 -5.94 -19.49
CA VAL A 715 -9.22 -5.49 -20.28
C VAL A 715 -8.49 -6.64 -20.98
N LYS A 716 -8.57 -7.86 -20.43
CA LYS A 716 -8.02 -9.08 -21.03
C LYS A 716 -8.86 -9.68 -22.15
N ASP A 717 -10.11 -9.25 -22.30
CA ASP A 717 -10.98 -9.72 -23.36
C ASP A 717 -10.46 -9.17 -24.71
N ASP A 718 -10.16 -10.04 -25.67
CA ASP A 718 -9.62 -9.64 -26.98
C ASP A 718 -10.56 -8.70 -27.76
N SER A 719 -11.84 -8.67 -27.39
CA SER A 719 -12.83 -7.74 -27.94
C SER A 719 -12.77 -6.33 -27.34
N TYR A 720 -11.92 -6.10 -26.34
CA TYR A 720 -11.79 -4.82 -25.65
C TYR A 720 -11.18 -3.74 -26.55
N ASP A 721 -11.94 -2.66 -26.71
CA ASP A 721 -11.48 -1.45 -27.37
C ASP A 721 -10.66 -0.59 -26.39
N LYS A 722 -9.35 -0.56 -26.58
CA LYS A 722 -8.38 0.15 -25.72
C LYS A 722 -8.61 1.66 -25.65
N ASP A 723 -9.38 2.21 -26.59
CA ASP A 723 -9.69 3.63 -26.67
C ASP A 723 -11.01 4.01 -25.97
N LYS A 724 -11.73 3.04 -25.39
CA LYS A 724 -12.97 3.28 -24.64
C LYS A 724 -12.74 3.43 -23.13
N VAL A 725 -13.59 4.23 -22.51
CA VAL A 725 -13.68 4.30 -21.05
C VAL A 725 -14.41 3.06 -20.54
N ILE A 726 -13.78 2.31 -19.64
CA ILE A 726 -14.44 1.22 -18.92
C ILE A 726 -14.95 1.77 -17.60
N LYS A 727 -16.23 1.52 -17.28
CA LYS A 727 -16.82 1.81 -15.99
C LYS A 727 -17.14 0.50 -15.27
N VAL A 728 -16.77 0.43 -13.99
CA VAL A 728 -17.32 -0.56 -13.05
C VAL A 728 -18.08 0.21 -11.97
N PRO A 729 -19.38 -0.07 -11.77
CA PRO A 729 -20.17 0.61 -10.75
C PRO A 729 -19.68 0.26 -9.35
N ARG A 730 -20.22 0.96 -8.35
CA ARG A 730 -19.98 0.63 -6.95
C ARG A 730 -20.44 -0.81 -6.68
N ILE A 731 -19.68 -1.55 -5.89
CA ILE A 731 -20.03 -2.90 -5.45
C ILE A 731 -20.18 -2.87 -3.94
N SER A 732 -21.37 -3.26 -3.48
CA SER A 732 -21.74 -3.29 -2.07
C SER A 732 -22.25 -4.67 -1.68
N MET A 733 -22.18 -4.98 -0.40
CA MET A 733 -22.66 -6.23 0.20
C MET A 733 -23.64 -5.93 1.34
N GLY A 734 -24.55 -6.89 1.57
CA GLY A 734 -25.62 -6.78 2.56
C GLY A 734 -26.95 -6.41 1.91
N ASP A 735 -28.05 -6.62 2.64
CA ASP A 735 -29.40 -6.48 2.09
C ASP A 735 -29.76 -5.02 1.74
N SER A 736 -29.08 -4.06 2.39
CA SER A 736 -29.21 -2.63 2.13
C SER A 736 -27.99 -2.01 1.46
N GLY A 737 -26.99 -2.81 1.09
CA GLY A 737 -25.70 -2.33 0.60
C GLY A 737 -24.93 -1.56 1.67
N GLU A 738 -25.03 -1.98 2.93
CA GLU A 738 -24.42 -1.32 4.08
C GLU A 738 -22.88 -1.44 4.12
N VAL A 739 -22.27 -2.38 3.39
CA VAL A 739 -20.81 -2.53 3.27
C VAL A 739 -20.38 -2.33 1.83
N VAL A 740 -19.66 -1.24 1.54
CA VAL A 740 -19.06 -0.99 0.23
C VAL A 740 -17.71 -1.70 0.16
N VAL A 741 -17.59 -2.71 -0.71
CA VAL A 741 -16.36 -3.51 -0.90
C VAL A 741 -15.51 -3.02 -2.08
N SER A 742 -16.10 -2.24 -2.98
CA SER A 742 -15.40 -1.57 -4.06
C SER A 742 -16.17 -0.31 -4.47
N ARG A 743 -15.50 0.83 -4.45
CA ARG A 743 -16.04 2.08 -5.01
C ARG A 743 -16.21 1.96 -6.53
N ALA A 744 -17.06 2.80 -7.11
CA ALA A 744 -17.18 2.96 -8.56
C ALA A 744 -15.84 3.42 -9.15
N LYS A 745 -15.46 2.83 -10.30
CA LYS A 745 -14.17 3.03 -10.95
C LYS A 745 -14.29 3.22 -12.45
N TRP A 746 -13.37 4.00 -13.01
CA TRP A 746 -13.21 4.19 -14.44
C TRP A 746 -11.77 3.96 -14.86
N VAL A 747 -11.56 3.23 -15.95
CA VAL A 747 -10.24 3.09 -16.60
C VAL A 747 -10.30 3.76 -17.96
N LEU A 748 -9.28 4.55 -18.27
CA LEU A 748 -9.17 5.27 -19.53
C LEU A 748 -7.71 5.54 -19.90
N SER A 749 -7.47 5.68 -21.21
CA SER A 749 -6.18 6.13 -21.74
C SER A 749 -5.97 7.62 -21.49
N SER A 750 -4.75 8.01 -21.11
CA SER A 750 -4.38 9.43 -21.01
C SER A 750 -4.41 10.12 -22.37
N GLU A 751 -4.19 9.37 -23.46
CA GLU A 751 -4.28 9.90 -24.82
C GLU A 751 -5.70 10.35 -25.16
N TYR A 752 -6.72 9.59 -24.72
CA TYR A 752 -8.13 9.95 -24.91
C TYR A 752 -8.45 11.38 -24.40
N LEU A 753 -7.86 11.77 -23.27
CA LEU A 753 -8.06 13.10 -22.67
C LEU A 753 -7.13 14.19 -23.21
N LEU A 754 -5.92 13.83 -23.66
CA LEU A 754 -4.89 14.79 -24.05
C LEU A 754 -4.84 15.05 -25.57
N ASN A 755 -5.42 14.17 -26.39
CA ASN A 755 -5.32 14.27 -27.84
C ASN A 755 -5.93 15.59 -28.36
N ASN A 756 -5.29 16.19 -29.36
CA ASN A 756 -5.71 17.46 -29.99
C ASN A 756 -5.90 18.63 -29.00
N CYS A 757 -5.21 18.61 -27.85
CA CYS A 757 -5.25 19.69 -26.86
C CYS A 757 -3.94 20.47 -26.84
N ASN A 758 -4.02 21.80 -26.81
CA ASN A 758 -2.88 22.61 -26.44
C ASN A 758 -2.70 22.59 -24.93
N ILE A 759 -1.80 21.73 -24.44
CA ILE A 759 -1.52 21.57 -23.00
C ILE A 759 -1.10 22.87 -22.32
N ASN A 760 -0.58 23.85 -23.08
CA ASN A 760 -0.22 25.16 -22.53
C ASN A 760 -1.42 26.07 -22.28
N ASN A 761 -2.56 25.82 -22.93
CA ASN A 761 -3.82 26.49 -22.62
C ASN A 761 -4.59 25.68 -21.57
N LYS A 762 -4.39 26.01 -20.30
CA LYS A 762 -4.97 25.29 -19.16
C LYS A 762 -6.50 25.32 -19.18
N PHE A 763 -7.12 26.44 -19.53
CA PHE A 763 -8.58 26.57 -19.58
C PHE A 763 -9.18 25.74 -20.72
N GLU A 764 -8.59 25.80 -21.91
CA GLU A 764 -9.02 24.95 -23.04
C GLU A 764 -8.93 23.46 -22.68
N LEU A 765 -7.80 23.01 -22.11
CA LEU A 765 -7.62 21.63 -21.69
C LEU A 765 -8.63 21.23 -20.60
N TRP A 766 -8.84 22.09 -19.61
CA TRP A 766 -9.83 21.88 -18.54
C TRP A 766 -11.23 21.72 -19.11
N SER A 767 -11.63 22.61 -20.00
CA SER A 767 -12.95 22.64 -20.63
C SER A 767 -13.25 21.34 -21.41
N LYS A 768 -12.27 20.84 -22.17
CA LYS A 768 -12.36 19.57 -22.92
C LYS A 768 -12.44 18.35 -22.00
N ILE A 769 -11.69 18.36 -20.90
CA ILE A 769 -11.76 17.29 -19.89
C ILE A 769 -13.13 17.29 -19.21
N ILE A 770 -13.69 18.44 -18.84
CA ILE A 770 -15.05 18.52 -18.27
C ILE A 770 -16.09 17.98 -19.26
N GLN A 771 -16.01 18.35 -20.54
CA GLN A 771 -16.91 17.80 -21.57
C GLN A 771 -16.82 16.26 -21.65
N SER A 772 -15.60 15.73 -21.65
CA SER A 772 -15.35 14.28 -21.70
C SER A 772 -15.90 13.59 -20.45
N PHE A 773 -15.66 14.15 -19.26
CA PHE A 773 -16.16 13.61 -18.00
C PHE A 773 -17.69 13.61 -17.94
N ASN A 774 -18.34 14.67 -18.43
CA ASN A 774 -19.80 14.74 -18.48
C ASN A 774 -20.37 13.68 -19.44
N LYS A 775 -19.74 13.48 -20.60
CA LYS A 775 -20.14 12.47 -21.58
C LYS A 775 -20.04 11.05 -21.03
N GLU A 776 -18.97 10.75 -20.30
CA GLU A 776 -18.69 9.42 -19.75
C GLU A 776 -19.28 9.19 -18.35
N GLY A 777 -19.95 10.20 -17.77
CA GLY A 777 -20.54 10.13 -16.42
C GLY A 777 -19.50 10.01 -15.29
N ILE A 778 -18.29 10.56 -15.49
CA ILE A 778 -17.22 10.55 -14.49
C ILE A 778 -17.41 11.74 -13.53
N PRO A 779 -17.34 11.53 -12.20
CA PRO A 779 -17.45 12.62 -11.24
C PRO A 779 -16.27 13.60 -11.35
N ILE A 780 -16.49 14.86 -10.98
CA ILE A 780 -15.45 15.90 -11.00
C ILE A 780 -14.56 15.86 -9.74
N LYS A 781 -15.01 15.19 -8.68
CA LYS A 781 -14.23 14.87 -7.48
C LYS A 781 -13.97 13.37 -7.44
N PHE A 782 -12.70 13.01 -7.36
CA PHE A 782 -12.28 11.62 -7.49
C PHE A 782 -10.86 11.40 -6.96
N TYR A 783 -10.51 10.14 -6.78
CA TYR A 783 -9.14 9.69 -6.59
C TYR A 783 -8.57 9.15 -7.89
N VAL A 784 -7.33 9.49 -8.23
CA VAL A 784 -6.64 8.99 -9.43
C VAL A 784 -5.31 8.34 -9.08
N ARG A 785 -4.97 7.25 -9.78
CA ARG A 785 -3.63 6.64 -9.78
C ARG A 785 -3.29 6.06 -11.14
N ALA A 786 -2.01 5.74 -11.34
CA ALA A 786 -1.58 5.00 -12.52
C ALA A 786 -2.26 3.63 -12.58
N TYR A 787 -2.68 3.21 -13.77
CA TYR A 787 -3.15 1.86 -14.06
C TYR A 787 -2.19 1.19 -15.03
N THR A 788 -1.74 -0.01 -14.70
CA THR A 788 -0.86 -0.81 -15.57
C THR A 788 -1.68 -1.95 -16.14
N MET A 789 -1.82 -1.99 -17.47
CA MET A 789 -2.53 -3.05 -18.18
C MET A 789 -1.77 -4.37 -18.12
N ASP A 790 -0.44 -4.30 -18.28
CA ASP A 790 0.45 -5.44 -18.13
C ASP A 790 0.98 -5.50 -16.69
N ILE A 791 0.94 -6.69 -16.11
CA ILE A 791 1.40 -6.94 -14.76
C ILE A 791 2.92 -7.03 -14.68
N ASP A 792 3.61 -7.39 -15.75
CA ASP A 792 5.08 -7.48 -15.77
C ASP A 792 5.74 -6.09 -15.67
N ASP A 793 5.02 -5.05 -16.09
CA ASP A 793 5.41 -3.64 -15.94
C ASP A 793 5.25 -3.12 -14.50
N ILE A 794 4.65 -3.91 -13.60
CA ILE A 794 4.36 -3.53 -12.22
C ILE A 794 5.62 -3.59 -11.37
N ASN A 795 6.17 -2.41 -11.08
CA ASN A 795 7.18 -2.26 -10.04
C ASN A 795 6.51 -2.12 -8.67
N ILE A 796 6.51 -3.23 -7.91
CA ILE A 796 6.02 -3.29 -6.53
C ILE A 796 6.89 -2.37 -5.66
N GLY A 797 6.28 -1.33 -5.07
CA GLY A 797 6.97 -0.35 -4.21
C GLY A 797 7.10 1.08 -4.75
N LYS A 798 6.71 1.36 -6.01
CA LYS A 798 6.68 2.75 -6.51
C LYS A 798 5.49 3.56 -5.95
N SER A 799 5.73 4.84 -5.66
CA SER A 799 4.76 5.78 -5.10
C SER A 799 3.60 6.14 -6.03
N ASP A 800 3.75 5.91 -7.33
CA ASP A 800 2.82 6.38 -8.39
C ASP A 800 1.48 5.62 -8.40
N ARG A 801 1.36 4.61 -7.55
CA ARG A 801 0.14 3.86 -7.28
C ARG A 801 -0.72 4.46 -6.17
N LYS A 802 -0.18 5.36 -5.35
CA LYS A 802 -0.96 5.95 -4.26
C LYS A 802 -2.02 6.89 -4.84
N PRO A 803 -3.31 6.69 -4.54
CA PRO A 803 -4.38 7.54 -5.06
C PRO A 803 -4.16 9.00 -4.67
N GLN A 804 -4.35 9.91 -5.61
CA GLN A 804 -4.33 11.36 -5.40
C GLN A 804 -5.76 11.88 -5.53
N PHE A 805 -6.24 12.61 -4.52
CA PHE A 805 -7.52 13.29 -4.62
C PHE A 805 -7.41 14.45 -5.63
N ILE A 806 -8.42 14.57 -6.48
CA ILE A 806 -8.59 15.60 -7.51
C ILE A 806 -10.00 16.17 -7.40
N ASN A 807 -10.11 17.48 -7.51
CA ASN A 807 -11.35 18.19 -7.78
C ASN A 807 -11.13 19.06 -9.02
N LEU A 808 -11.89 18.83 -10.09
CA LEU A 808 -11.76 19.61 -11.33
C LEU A 808 -12.25 21.06 -11.18
N ASP A 809 -12.98 21.41 -10.12
CA ASP A 809 -13.26 22.81 -9.80
C ASP A 809 -12.03 23.58 -9.31
N SER A 810 -10.95 22.90 -8.92
CA SER A 810 -9.71 23.53 -8.48
C SER A 810 -8.66 23.52 -9.59
N PRO A 811 -8.22 24.69 -10.11
CA PRO A 811 -7.14 24.79 -11.07
C PRO A 811 -5.83 24.12 -10.63
N HIS A 812 -5.49 24.12 -9.34
CA HIS A 812 -4.27 23.45 -8.85
C HIS A 812 -4.40 21.94 -8.79
N LEU A 813 -5.56 21.41 -8.38
CA LEU A 813 -5.79 19.97 -8.41
C LEU A 813 -5.92 19.47 -9.85
N PHE A 814 -6.49 20.27 -10.74
CA PHE A 814 -6.44 20.01 -12.17
C PHE A 814 -5.01 19.96 -12.73
N GLU A 815 -4.11 20.84 -12.28
CA GLU A 815 -2.70 20.76 -12.64
C GLU A 815 -2.05 19.44 -12.15
N LEU A 816 -2.37 18.96 -10.95
CA LEU A 816 -1.91 17.65 -10.49
C LEU A 816 -2.47 16.50 -11.33
N PHE A 817 -3.72 16.61 -11.77
CA PHE A 817 -4.35 15.63 -12.66
C PHE A 817 -3.64 15.57 -14.01
N THR A 818 -3.40 16.72 -14.65
CA THR A 818 -2.68 16.80 -15.93
C THR A 818 -1.25 16.26 -15.83
N GLN A 819 -0.53 16.52 -14.73
CA GLN A 819 0.79 15.91 -14.48
C GLN A 819 0.70 14.38 -14.34
N THR A 820 -0.40 13.86 -13.81
CA THR A 820 -0.64 12.41 -13.70
C THR A 820 -0.92 11.81 -15.07
N LEU A 821 -1.74 12.46 -15.91
CA LEU A 821 -2.01 12.04 -17.29
C LEU A 821 -0.74 12.02 -18.14
N GLN A 822 0.12 13.02 -18.04
CA GLN A 822 1.36 13.11 -18.82
C GLN A 822 2.39 12.01 -18.48
N LYS A 823 2.35 11.48 -17.26
CA LYS A 823 3.32 10.47 -16.80
C LYS A 823 2.90 9.04 -17.07
N ASN A 824 1.61 8.80 -17.27
CA ASN A 824 1.04 7.46 -17.28
C ASN A 824 0.23 7.24 -18.56
N LYS A 825 0.39 6.08 -19.20
CA LYS A 825 -0.39 5.74 -20.40
C LYS A 825 -1.87 5.53 -20.08
N HIS A 826 -2.15 4.86 -18.97
CA HIS A 826 -3.50 4.61 -18.47
C HIS A 826 -3.61 5.04 -17.03
N ILE A 827 -4.81 5.48 -16.66
CA ILE A 827 -5.16 5.83 -15.29
C ILE A 827 -6.41 5.07 -14.86
N ILE A 828 -6.53 4.91 -13.55
CA ILE A 828 -7.77 4.50 -12.91
C ILE A 828 -8.27 5.65 -12.04
N ILE A 829 -9.54 5.99 -12.22
CA ILE A 829 -10.30 6.97 -11.46
C ILE A 829 -11.24 6.20 -10.54
N GLU A 830 -11.34 6.63 -9.29
CA GLU A 830 -12.22 6.06 -8.28
C GLU A 830 -13.06 7.17 -7.65
N GLU A 831 -14.36 6.95 -7.44
CA GLU A 831 -15.25 7.96 -6.84
C GLU A 831 -14.76 8.43 -5.46
N GLU A 832 -15.11 9.67 -5.09
CA GLU A 832 -14.89 10.16 -3.73
C GLU A 832 -15.93 9.51 -2.79
N LEU A 833 -15.49 8.55 -1.97
CA LEU A 833 -16.32 7.93 -0.96
C LEU A 833 -15.49 7.53 0.28
N PRO A 834 -15.86 7.91 1.52
CA PRO A 834 -16.90 8.89 1.85
C PRO A 834 -16.60 10.27 1.24
N ILE A 835 -17.65 11.06 1.04
CA ILE A 835 -17.51 12.45 0.58
C ILE A 835 -16.96 13.28 1.74
N SER A 836 -15.89 14.02 1.49
CA SER A 836 -15.27 14.89 2.50
C SER A 836 -16.15 16.14 2.66
N GLU A 837 -16.91 16.22 3.76
CA GLU A 837 -17.76 17.39 4.04
C GLU A 837 -17.11 18.32 5.07
N ALA A 838 -17.40 19.62 4.99
CA ALA A 838 -16.88 20.64 5.91
C ALA A 838 -17.29 20.43 7.39
N LYS A 839 -18.30 19.59 7.65
CA LYS A 839 -18.71 19.19 9.01
C LYS A 839 -17.69 18.26 9.68
N ASP A 840 -16.95 17.48 8.88
CA ASP A 840 -15.90 16.60 9.37
C ASP A 840 -14.68 17.48 9.64
N LYS A 841 -14.35 17.68 10.92
CA LYS A 841 -13.17 18.48 11.26
C LYS A 841 -11.88 17.77 10.80
N TYR A 842 -11.86 16.44 10.85
CA TYR A 842 -10.74 15.56 10.51
C TYR A 842 -11.24 14.29 9.83
N VAL A 843 -10.43 13.70 8.96
CA VAL A 843 -10.76 12.44 8.30
C VAL A 843 -10.30 11.28 9.19
N LYS A 844 -11.18 10.29 9.38
CA LYS A 844 -10.92 9.09 10.16
C LYS A 844 -10.98 7.82 9.33
N GLU A 845 -10.19 6.83 9.74
CA GLU A 845 -10.23 5.44 9.31
C GLU A 845 -10.20 4.55 10.56
N TYR A 846 -10.94 3.45 10.54
CA TYR A 846 -10.99 2.46 11.60
C TYR A 846 -10.43 1.13 11.11
N ILE A 847 -9.79 0.39 12.01
CA ILE A 847 -9.26 -0.94 11.76
C ILE A 847 -9.93 -1.89 12.75
N TYR A 848 -10.79 -2.75 12.21
CA TYR A 848 -11.46 -3.80 12.96
C TYR A 848 -10.90 -5.14 12.55
N GLU A 849 -10.60 -5.99 13.51
CA GLU A 849 -10.18 -7.36 13.22
C GLU A 849 -11.32 -8.33 13.53
N LEU A 850 -11.69 -9.14 12.54
CA LEU A 850 -12.67 -10.21 12.68
C LEU A 850 -11.95 -11.55 12.55
N THR A 851 -12.13 -12.42 13.55
CA THR A 851 -11.62 -13.79 13.51
C THR A 851 -12.75 -14.80 13.49
N SER A 852 -12.73 -15.67 12.49
CA SER A 852 -13.68 -16.77 12.31
C SER A 852 -13.05 -18.07 12.81
N GLU A 853 -13.80 -18.82 13.62
CA GLU A 853 -13.35 -20.09 14.19
C GLU A 853 -13.20 -21.14 13.09
N GLY A 854 -12.08 -21.87 13.12
CA GLY A 854 -11.94 -23.12 12.39
C GLY A 854 -12.70 -24.21 13.13
N GLY A 855 -13.58 -24.93 12.44
CA GLY A 855 -14.35 -26.02 13.01
C GLY A 855 -13.44 -27.20 13.38
N VAL A 856 -12.78 -27.16 14.53
CA VAL A 856 -12.35 -28.34 15.28
C VAL A 856 -12.56 -28.04 16.76
N VAL A 857 -13.76 -28.35 17.25
CA VAL A 857 -13.92 -28.66 18.67
C VAL A 857 -13.30 -30.04 18.85
N ASN A 858 -12.12 -30.11 19.46
CA ASN A 858 -11.59 -31.37 19.99
C ASN A 858 -12.68 -31.99 20.88
N GLU A 859 -13.20 -33.17 20.51
CA GLU A 859 -14.15 -33.93 21.32
C GLU A 859 -13.57 -34.29 22.70
N SER A 860 -12.25 -34.21 22.88
CA SER A 860 -11.56 -34.35 24.17
C SER A 860 -11.64 -33.12 25.09
N SER A 861 -12.11 -31.96 24.62
CA SER A 861 -12.21 -30.72 25.42
C SER A 861 -13.62 -30.45 25.96
N LYS A 862 -14.63 -31.24 25.58
CA LYS A 862 -16.03 -31.07 26.02
C LYS A 862 -16.35 -31.60 27.43
N MET A 863 -15.40 -32.21 28.15
CA MET A 863 -15.65 -32.78 29.48
C MET A 863 -15.28 -31.88 30.68
N LEU A 864 -14.91 -30.61 30.49
CA LEU A 864 -14.53 -29.72 31.60
C LEU A 864 -15.32 -28.42 31.72
N CYS A 865 -16.53 -28.35 31.15
CA CYS A 865 -17.48 -27.27 31.42
C CYS A 865 -18.90 -27.83 31.60
N ILE A 866 -19.11 -28.53 32.71
CA ILE A 866 -20.33 -28.45 33.55
C ILE A 866 -19.85 -28.26 34.99
#